data_AF-A0A319CJ88-F1
#
_entry.id   AF-A0A319CJ88-F1
#
_cell.length_a   1.000
_cell.length_b   1.000
_cell.length_c   1.000
_cell.angle_alpha   90.00
_cell.angle_beta   90.00
_cell.angle_gamma   90.00
#
_symmetry.space_group_name_H-M   'P 1'
#
loop_
_entity.id
_entity.type
_entity.pdbx_description
1 polymer ?
#
loop_
_entity_poly.entity_id
_entity_poly.type
_entity_poly.pdbx_seq_one_letter_code
_entity_poly.pdbx_strand_id
1 'polypeptide(L)'
;MPLRRSHLKSHHGCLDCKKRRIKCDELRPVCSPCRKRNIYCSFYSDGTPQNLSQPPSTGAVPSIDSSAQLPMLDFELLNHWHVAIWKTLVSQESTREVLRTFVPQEALRHPFLMHILLALSALHLARYGPIERRQVYIEAAMTHNNTALSLYSPLLSQVTPDNCHALFAFACFVIMFACAAHGPNAQPRAQSVSDVIEVLKLIRGAAFMVKQARPWIASGGMRGLLTVERMQEKTSIEHHATALHRLLHEMHEEQQGRQRQQHDFDSNHQPPTTPAVAHATESLLDVLQMCADNENASVLLRWAAVVQSEFLDALMQDEPMALVLLGYYGAAIGRILDTWWMDGWGRYLVNLASNRLATGGCSLFIWARNAIHRIEGIEHYFGPECRYLTSIVASLLAVVCLYDLIYCLDGGTEIDGPASAHFDPNTSEVARNGSLGFERIIVIGTPGSPDKQKAIALGSQIGEFHVEFMEKPARERGNREKPSKGIEAETGAFHIHLNAMQSVVAESLASALIMEETVDWDVNLKMQLKGLASGMRLMQGSNASAATPYGDCWDLLWLGHCGMKCAAGSSFLLTPHDVTAVPSRHLRSYHREPPAGVKNQMRLACRIDEAAGSVAYAVTNEGAQKLLAALLEVPSKQEERFDVVASRLCRTGDLRCFSTYPSIVGRRSSDGEKIQGDLNGADLEGDCSSGVMFSTLNSLDSLLNGTSKVKSAYQDAVIKEIDPAQFEVPPAMFKWRDDRGEHERTL
;
A
#
# COMPACT_ATOMS: atom_id res chain seq x y z
N MET A 1 -78.30 -9.61 27.22
CA MET A 1 -77.18 -10.02 26.33
C MET A 1 -75.91 -9.31 26.80
N PRO A 2 -74.75 -9.99 26.90
CA PRO A 2 -73.64 -9.52 27.72
C PRO A 2 -73.02 -8.21 27.18
N LEU A 3 -72.73 -7.30 28.10
CA LEU A 3 -72.04 -6.03 27.86
C LEU A 3 -70.68 -6.27 27.19
N ARG A 4 -70.48 -5.73 25.99
CA ARG A 4 -69.17 -5.72 25.31
C ARG A 4 -68.18 -4.94 26.19
N ARG A 5 -67.19 -5.64 26.76
CA ARG A 5 -66.03 -5.00 27.41
C ARG A 5 -65.35 -4.06 26.43
N SER A 6 -65.19 -2.80 26.83
CA SER A 6 -64.39 -1.82 26.10
C SER A 6 -62.92 -2.23 26.16
N HIS A 7 -62.33 -2.54 25.01
CA HIS A 7 -60.90 -2.82 24.92
C HIS A 7 -60.11 -1.50 24.85
N LEU A 8 -59.07 -1.38 25.69
CA LEU A 8 -58.04 -0.34 25.56
C LEU A 8 -57.38 -0.45 24.17
N LYS A 9 -57.51 0.62 23.38
CA LYS A 9 -56.95 0.73 22.03
C LYS A 9 -55.43 0.80 22.12
N SER A 10 -54.74 -0.03 21.34
CA SER A 10 -53.29 0.08 21.20
C SER A 10 -52.99 1.23 20.22
N HIS A 11 -52.25 2.24 20.68
CA HIS A 11 -52.01 3.46 19.89
C HIS A 11 -51.05 3.19 18.72
N HIS A 12 -50.08 2.29 18.90
CA HIS A 12 -49.02 2.01 17.93
C HIS A 12 -49.15 0.63 17.25
N GLY A 13 -50.35 0.04 17.28
CA GLY A 13 -50.64 -1.24 16.61
C GLY A 13 -50.42 -1.22 15.10
N CYS A 14 -50.02 -2.37 14.53
CA CYS A 14 -49.82 -2.53 13.09
C CYS A 14 -51.10 -2.29 12.27
N LEU A 15 -50.93 -1.94 10.99
CA LEU A 15 -52.03 -1.61 10.08
C LEU A 15 -53.01 -2.77 9.93
N ASP A 16 -52.54 -4.00 9.84
CA ASP A 16 -53.39 -5.18 9.64
C ASP A 16 -54.25 -5.50 10.86
N CYS A 17 -53.71 -5.36 12.07
CA CYS A 17 -54.50 -5.51 13.30
C CYS A 17 -55.53 -4.38 13.44
N LYS A 18 -55.16 -3.13 13.08
CA LYS A 18 -56.08 -1.98 13.07
C LYS A 18 -57.21 -2.17 12.04
N LYS A 19 -56.91 -2.56 10.80
CA LYS A 19 -57.91 -2.89 9.75
C LYS A 19 -58.88 -3.97 10.23
N ARG A 20 -58.36 -4.99 10.91
CA ARG A 20 -59.15 -6.12 11.42
C ARG A 20 -59.86 -5.84 12.73
N ARG A 21 -59.69 -4.65 13.31
CA ARG A 21 -60.27 -4.20 14.59
C ARG A 21 -60.00 -5.16 15.77
N ILE A 22 -58.80 -5.75 15.80
CA ILE A 22 -58.33 -6.59 16.91
C ILE A 22 -57.18 -5.91 17.67
N LYS A 23 -56.96 -6.27 18.93
CA LYS A 23 -55.86 -5.71 19.74
C LYS A 23 -54.52 -6.22 19.21
N CYS A 24 -53.64 -5.30 18.81
CA CYS A 24 -52.24 -5.59 18.50
C CYS A 24 -51.44 -5.63 19.80
N ASP A 25 -50.50 -6.56 19.91
CA ASP A 25 -49.54 -6.64 21.02
C ASP A 25 -48.26 -5.84 20.76
N GLU A 26 -48.15 -5.18 19.60
CA GLU A 26 -47.07 -4.25 19.24
C GLU A 26 -45.65 -4.84 19.23
N LEU A 27 -45.52 -6.17 19.33
CA LEU A 27 -44.24 -6.88 19.20
C LEU A 27 -43.67 -6.73 17.78
N ARG A 28 -42.39 -6.35 17.69
CA ARG A 28 -41.63 -6.22 16.45
C ARG A 28 -40.65 -7.39 16.29
N PRO A 29 -40.35 -7.86 15.06
CA PRO A 29 -40.78 -7.30 13.76
C PRO A 29 -42.22 -7.67 13.34
N VAL A 30 -42.83 -8.71 13.95
CA VAL A 30 -44.18 -9.18 13.61
C VAL A 30 -44.98 -9.46 14.86
N CYS A 31 -46.16 -8.82 14.98
CA CYS A 31 -47.08 -8.96 16.11
C CYS A 31 -47.70 -10.38 16.17
N SER A 32 -48.01 -10.88 17.37
CA SER A 32 -48.49 -12.27 17.52
C SER A 32 -49.79 -12.57 16.76
N PRO A 33 -50.78 -11.64 16.66
CA PRO A 33 -51.99 -11.88 15.90
C PRO A 33 -51.78 -12.00 14.38
N CYS A 34 -50.80 -11.29 13.82
CA CYS A 34 -50.41 -11.43 12.41
C CYS A 34 -49.58 -12.69 12.19
N ARG A 35 -48.68 -13.03 13.11
CA ARG A 35 -47.89 -14.27 13.08
C ARG A 35 -48.77 -15.51 13.09
N LYS A 36 -49.76 -15.58 13.98
CA LYS A 36 -50.70 -16.72 14.06
C LYS A 36 -51.54 -16.94 12.80
N ARG A 37 -51.70 -15.91 11.97
CA ARG A 37 -52.46 -15.98 10.72
C ARG A 37 -51.57 -15.96 9.47
N ASN A 38 -50.26 -15.99 9.67
CA ASN A 38 -49.26 -15.93 8.62
C ASN A 38 -49.51 -14.79 7.61
N ILE A 39 -49.84 -13.61 8.11
CA ILE A 39 -50.05 -12.41 7.30
C ILE A 39 -48.94 -11.39 7.57
N TYR A 40 -48.60 -10.61 6.54
CA TYR A 40 -47.64 -9.52 6.64
C TYR A 40 -48.05 -8.53 7.74
N CYS A 41 -47.09 -8.01 8.48
CA CYS A 41 -47.33 -7.14 9.63
C CYS A 41 -46.62 -5.80 9.42
N SER A 42 -47.33 -4.84 8.84
CA SER A 42 -46.78 -3.49 8.62
C SER A 42 -47.11 -2.57 9.80
N PHE A 43 -46.08 -2.15 10.54
CA PHE A 43 -46.16 -0.99 11.43
C PHE A 43 -46.00 0.28 10.61
N TYR A 44 -46.61 1.40 11.02
CA TYR A 44 -46.47 2.67 10.31
C TYR A 44 -44.98 3.02 10.17
N SER A 45 -44.49 3.02 8.93
CA SER A 45 -43.31 3.74 8.47
C SER A 45 -43.78 5.14 8.07
N ASP A 46 -43.16 6.18 8.64
CA ASP A 46 -43.47 7.58 8.34
C ASP A 46 -43.36 7.85 6.83
N GLY A 47 -44.47 8.32 6.24
CA GLY A 47 -44.59 8.64 4.81
C GLY A 47 -46.05 8.52 4.33
N THR A 48 -46.63 9.64 3.91
CA THR A 48 -48.05 10.01 3.75
C THR A 48 -48.91 9.23 2.72
N PRO A 49 -50.26 9.32 2.80
CA PRO A 49 -51.21 8.30 2.29
C PRO A 49 -51.88 8.62 0.93
N GLN A 50 -52.15 7.59 0.13
CA GLN A 50 -53.11 7.65 -0.99
C GLN A 50 -54.50 7.16 -0.55
N ASN A 51 -55.50 8.02 -0.68
CA ASN A 51 -56.92 7.70 -0.49
C ASN A 51 -57.56 7.37 -1.85
N LEU A 52 -58.12 6.17 -1.94
CA LEU A 52 -59.08 5.76 -2.96
C LEU A 52 -60.48 6.26 -2.56
N SER A 53 -61.21 6.88 -3.50
CA SER A 53 -62.64 6.64 -3.84
C SER A 53 -63.38 7.93 -4.26
N GLN A 54 -63.93 7.98 -5.50
CA GLN A 54 -65.31 8.39 -5.85
C GLN A 54 -65.61 8.20 -7.38
N PRO A 55 -66.90 8.13 -7.82
CA PRO A 55 -67.42 7.30 -8.92
C PRO A 55 -67.58 8.03 -10.29
N PRO A 56 -68.06 7.38 -11.38
CA PRO A 56 -67.79 7.81 -12.76
C PRO A 56 -68.85 8.76 -13.32
N SER A 57 -68.41 9.81 -14.01
CA SER A 57 -69.27 10.63 -14.88
C SER A 57 -68.52 11.01 -16.16
N THR A 58 -68.92 10.33 -17.23
CA THR A 58 -69.00 10.77 -18.64
C THR A 58 -68.21 12.00 -19.07
N GLY A 59 -67.29 11.78 -20.02
CA GLY A 59 -66.99 12.74 -21.08
C GLY A 59 -65.93 13.80 -20.77
N ALA A 60 -64.69 13.38 -20.57
CA ALA A 60 -63.53 14.21 -20.85
C ALA A 60 -62.38 13.31 -21.31
N VAL A 61 -61.76 13.70 -22.42
CA VAL A 61 -60.54 13.11 -22.98
C VAL A 61 -59.56 12.83 -21.84
N PRO A 62 -58.94 11.64 -21.74
CA PRO A 62 -57.90 11.43 -20.75
C PRO A 62 -56.78 12.43 -21.07
N SER A 63 -56.63 13.43 -20.20
CA SER A 63 -55.42 14.23 -20.12
C SER A 63 -54.28 13.24 -19.97
N ILE A 64 -53.44 13.14 -21.00
CA ILE A 64 -52.23 12.33 -21.00
C ILE A 64 -51.50 12.64 -19.71
N ASP A 65 -51.35 11.63 -18.85
CA ASP A 65 -50.61 11.71 -17.61
C ASP A 65 -49.25 12.35 -17.90
N SER A 66 -48.95 13.47 -17.25
CA SER A 66 -47.65 14.15 -17.33
C SER A 66 -46.50 13.25 -16.86
N SER A 67 -46.80 12.09 -16.25
CA SER A 67 -45.82 11.06 -15.89
C SER A 67 -45.37 10.17 -17.04
N ALA A 68 -45.94 10.32 -18.25
CA ALA A 68 -45.54 9.60 -19.46
C ALA A 68 -44.61 10.40 -20.40
N GLN A 69 -44.12 11.57 -19.96
CA GLN A 69 -43.15 12.33 -20.74
C GLN A 69 -41.76 11.69 -20.59
N LEU A 70 -41.17 11.32 -21.73
CA LEU A 70 -39.78 10.84 -21.77
C LEU A 70 -38.85 11.95 -21.24
N PRO A 71 -37.87 11.63 -20.36
CA PRO A 71 -36.90 12.60 -19.87
C PRO A 71 -35.93 12.97 -21.00
N MET A 72 -36.36 13.86 -21.88
CA MET A 72 -35.64 14.22 -23.12
C MET A 72 -34.24 14.77 -22.85
N LEU A 73 -34.04 15.47 -21.72
CA LEU A 73 -32.72 15.94 -21.31
C LEU A 73 -31.78 14.76 -21.02
N ASP A 74 -32.22 13.78 -20.24
CA ASP A 74 -31.39 12.60 -19.90
C ASP A 74 -31.04 11.79 -21.15
N PHE A 75 -31.96 11.66 -22.11
CA PHE A 75 -31.68 11.04 -23.41
C PHE A 75 -30.67 11.82 -24.24
N GLU A 76 -30.77 13.16 -24.25
CA GLU A 76 -29.77 14.01 -24.92
C GLU A 76 -28.39 13.84 -24.30
N LEU A 77 -28.30 13.80 -22.96
CA LEU A 77 -27.05 13.60 -22.23
C LEU A 77 -26.46 12.21 -22.49
N LEU A 78 -27.27 11.15 -22.45
CA LEU A 78 -26.82 9.79 -22.77
C LEU A 78 -26.38 9.65 -24.23
N ASN A 79 -27.09 10.29 -25.16
CA ASN A 79 -26.68 10.34 -26.56
C ASN A 79 -25.33 11.07 -26.69
N HIS A 80 -25.14 12.19 -25.98
CA HIS A 80 -23.88 12.93 -25.95
C HIS A 80 -22.71 12.06 -25.45
N TRP A 81 -22.95 11.16 -24.48
CA TRP A 81 -21.95 10.15 -24.11
C TRP A 81 -21.50 9.33 -25.33
N HIS A 82 -22.46 8.74 -26.05
CA HIS A 82 -22.21 7.85 -27.18
C HIS A 82 -21.60 8.53 -28.42
N VAL A 83 -21.85 9.84 -28.63
CA VAL A 83 -21.33 10.54 -29.81
C VAL A 83 -20.04 11.32 -29.54
N ALA A 84 -19.80 11.75 -28.29
CA ALA A 84 -18.72 12.66 -27.96
C ALA A 84 -17.89 12.21 -26.74
N ILE A 85 -18.50 11.97 -25.57
CA ILE A 85 -17.72 11.84 -24.32
C ILE A 85 -16.73 10.70 -24.39
N TRP A 86 -17.14 9.48 -24.74
CA TRP A 86 -16.22 8.34 -24.74
C TRP A 86 -14.98 8.61 -25.61
N LYS A 87 -15.13 9.35 -26.72
CA LYS A 87 -14.00 9.72 -27.58
C LYS A 87 -13.00 10.60 -26.86
N THR A 88 -13.48 11.52 -26.01
CA THR A 88 -12.63 12.40 -25.18
C THR A 88 -11.85 11.67 -24.09
N LEU A 89 -12.24 10.43 -23.77
CA LEU A 89 -11.72 9.64 -22.66
C LEU A 89 -10.83 8.47 -23.13
N VAL A 90 -10.89 8.08 -24.41
CA VAL A 90 -10.12 6.95 -24.96
C VAL A 90 -8.69 7.37 -25.24
N SER A 91 -7.76 6.78 -24.49
CA SER A 91 -6.32 6.97 -24.66
C SER A 91 -5.62 5.80 -25.34
N GLN A 92 -6.23 4.59 -25.37
CA GLN A 92 -5.67 3.36 -25.96
C GLN A 92 -6.76 2.54 -26.66
N GLU A 93 -6.39 1.69 -27.62
CA GLU A 93 -7.36 0.83 -28.34
C GLU A 93 -8.08 -0.12 -27.37
N SER A 94 -7.35 -0.66 -26.39
CA SER A 94 -7.86 -1.49 -25.28
C SER A 94 -9.01 -0.84 -24.49
N THR A 95 -9.00 0.50 -24.33
CA THR A 95 -10.02 1.25 -23.58
C THR A 95 -11.24 1.64 -24.42
N ARG A 96 -11.14 1.54 -25.75
CA ARG A 96 -12.16 2.01 -26.68
C ARG A 96 -13.50 1.31 -26.48
N GLU A 97 -13.48 -0.02 -26.51
CA GLU A 97 -14.70 -0.83 -26.38
C GLU A 97 -15.30 -0.70 -24.98
N VAL A 98 -14.46 -0.56 -23.95
CA VAL A 98 -14.90 -0.41 -22.57
C VAL A 98 -15.72 0.86 -22.38
N LEU A 99 -15.18 2.02 -22.80
CA LEU A 99 -15.86 3.30 -22.64
C LEU A 99 -17.05 3.48 -23.58
N ARG A 100 -16.95 2.98 -24.81
CA ARG A 100 -17.99 3.12 -25.83
C ARG A 100 -19.20 2.23 -25.56
N THR A 101 -18.98 1.01 -25.07
CA THR A 101 -20.00 -0.05 -25.04
C THR A 101 -20.22 -0.60 -23.63
N PHE A 102 -19.17 -1.10 -22.96
CA PHE A 102 -19.31 -1.79 -21.68
C PHE A 102 -19.83 -0.86 -20.56
N VAL A 103 -19.22 0.32 -20.40
CA VAL A 103 -19.58 1.29 -19.36
C VAL A 103 -21.06 1.73 -19.47
N PRO A 104 -21.59 2.11 -20.65
CA PRO A 104 -23.02 2.38 -20.80
C PRO A 104 -23.93 1.19 -20.48
N GLN A 105 -23.55 -0.04 -20.86
CA GLN A 105 -24.33 -1.24 -20.54
C GLN A 105 -24.36 -1.51 -19.04
N GLU A 106 -23.23 -1.30 -18.37
CA GLU A 106 -23.13 -1.41 -16.92
C GLU A 106 -23.96 -0.34 -16.21
N ALA A 107 -23.98 0.89 -16.77
CA ALA A 107 -24.77 1.99 -16.24
C ALA A 107 -26.29 1.71 -16.27
N LEU A 108 -26.79 0.92 -17.23
CA LEU A 108 -28.20 0.50 -17.25
C LEU A 108 -28.58 -0.39 -16.05
N ARG A 109 -27.60 -1.08 -15.44
CA ARG A 109 -27.80 -1.96 -14.28
C ARG A 109 -27.56 -1.25 -12.96
N HIS A 110 -26.79 -0.16 -12.98
CA HIS A 110 -26.32 0.55 -11.79
C HIS A 110 -26.66 2.05 -11.85
N PRO A 111 -27.75 2.49 -11.19
CA PRO A 111 -28.25 3.87 -11.29
C PRO A 111 -27.22 4.95 -10.92
N PHE A 112 -26.35 4.70 -9.94
CA PHE A 112 -25.29 5.65 -9.58
C PHE A 112 -24.30 5.86 -10.73
N LEU A 113 -23.98 4.81 -11.50
CA LEU A 113 -23.10 4.92 -12.66
C LEU A 113 -23.80 5.68 -13.80
N MET A 114 -25.09 5.41 -14.05
CA MET A 114 -25.85 6.19 -15.04
C MET A 114 -25.82 7.69 -14.71
N HIS A 115 -26.09 8.04 -13.46
CA HIS A 115 -26.10 9.44 -13.06
C HIS A 115 -24.73 10.13 -13.27
N ILE A 116 -23.59 9.49 -12.96
CA ILE A 116 -22.30 10.15 -13.21
C ILE A 116 -21.97 10.29 -14.71
N LEU A 117 -22.40 9.34 -15.55
CA LEU A 117 -22.28 9.45 -17.02
C LEU A 117 -23.06 10.65 -17.55
N LEU A 118 -24.31 10.83 -17.09
CA LEU A 118 -25.14 11.98 -17.46
C LEU A 118 -24.54 13.28 -16.92
N ALA A 119 -24.00 13.26 -15.70
CA ALA A 119 -23.37 14.42 -15.08
C ALA A 119 -22.16 14.92 -15.87
N LEU A 120 -21.25 14.01 -16.27
CA LEU A 120 -20.10 14.34 -17.12
C LEU A 120 -20.53 14.84 -18.51
N SER A 121 -21.54 14.20 -19.09
CA SER A 121 -22.08 14.60 -20.40
C SER A 121 -22.65 16.02 -20.36
N ALA A 122 -23.41 16.33 -19.31
CA ALA A 122 -23.95 17.66 -19.08
C ALA A 122 -22.84 18.69 -18.85
N LEU A 123 -21.83 18.36 -18.04
CA LEU A 123 -20.72 19.26 -17.76
C LEU A 123 -19.88 19.58 -19.01
N HIS A 124 -19.64 18.59 -19.88
CA HIS A 124 -18.98 18.81 -21.16
C HIS A 124 -19.83 19.68 -22.10
N LEU A 125 -21.15 19.45 -22.18
CA LEU A 125 -22.07 20.28 -22.96
C LEU A 125 -22.18 21.71 -22.41
N ALA A 126 -22.11 21.90 -21.10
CA ALA A 126 -22.04 23.24 -20.51
C ALA A 126 -20.79 24.00 -20.98
N ARG A 127 -19.69 23.30 -21.24
CA ARG A 127 -18.43 23.90 -21.69
C ARG A 127 -18.40 24.18 -23.19
N TYR A 128 -18.78 23.20 -24.01
CA TYR A 128 -18.58 23.21 -25.47
C TYR A 128 -19.87 23.24 -26.29
N GLY A 129 -21.03 23.11 -25.65
CA GLY A 129 -22.34 23.14 -26.30
C GLY A 129 -22.90 24.56 -26.47
N PRO A 130 -24.18 24.67 -26.90
CA PRO A 130 -24.86 25.94 -27.09
C PRO A 130 -24.92 26.77 -25.82
N ILE A 131 -24.53 28.04 -25.89
CA ILE A 131 -24.40 28.93 -24.73
C ILE A 131 -25.76 29.20 -24.06
N GLU A 132 -26.85 29.14 -24.83
CA GLU A 132 -28.21 29.39 -24.39
C GLU A 132 -28.71 28.32 -23.40
N ARG A 133 -28.19 27.09 -23.51
CA ARG A 133 -28.56 25.95 -22.64
C ARG A 133 -27.52 25.64 -21.58
N ARG A 134 -26.44 26.42 -21.50
CA ARG A 134 -25.34 26.21 -20.54
C ARG A 134 -25.83 26.06 -19.10
N GLN A 135 -26.73 26.93 -18.65
CA GLN A 135 -27.23 26.90 -17.26
C GLN A 135 -28.01 25.60 -16.95
N VAL A 136 -28.85 25.15 -17.90
CA VAL A 136 -29.60 23.89 -17.79
C VAL A 136 -28.63 22.71 -17.65
N TYR A 137 -27.55 22.70 -18.43
CA TYR A 137 -26.54 21.65 -18.34
C TYR A 137 -25.73 21.69 -17.04
N ILE A 138 -25.41 22.87 -16.51
CA ILE A 138 -24.73 23.00 -15.20
C ILE A 138 -25.62 22.44 -14.08
N GLU A 139 -26.91 22.79 -14.09
CA GLU A 139 -27.88 22.30 -13.10
C GLU A 139 -28.07 20.78 -13.20
N ALA A 140 -28.18 20.23 -14.41
CA ALA A 140 -28.26 18.80 -14.64
C ALA A 140 -26.99 18.08 -14.18
N ALA A 141 -25.81 18.64 -14.48
CA ALA A 141 -24.52 18.10 -14.07
C ALA A 141 -24.44 17.95 -12.54
N MET A 142 -24.77 19.00 -11.79
CA MET A 142 -24.74 18.99 -10.33
C MET A 142 -25.80 18.07 -9.73
N THR A 143 -27.03 18.09 -10.28
CA THR A 143 -28.15 17.27 -9.79
C THR A 143 -27.84 15.78 -9.94
N HIS A 144 -27.37 15.36 -11.12
CA HIS A 144 -27.01 13.98 -11.35
C HIS A 144 -25.79 13.57 -10.53
N ASN A 145 -24.74 14.40 -10.41
CA ASN A 145 -23.58 14.07 -9.56
C ASN A 145 -23.98 13.86 -8.09
N ASN A 146 -24.80 14.74 -7.52
CA ASN A 146 -25.26 14.62 -6.14
C ASN A 146 -26.10 13.34 -5.93
N THR A 147 -26.99 13.04 -6.88
CA THR A 147 -27.78 11.81 -6.87
C THR A 147 -26.88 10.58 -6.95
N ALA A 148 -25.90 10.60 -7.85
CA ALA A 148 -24.95 9.53 -8.04
C ALA A 148 -24.14 9.24 -6.76
N LEU A 149 -23.61 10.30 -6.12
CA LEU A 149 -22.89 10.21 -4.84
C LEU A 149 -23.76 9.63 -3.71
N SER A 150 -25.03 10.04 -3.61
CA SER A 150 -25.96 9.52 -2.60
C SER A 150 -26.24 8.03 -2.76
N LEU A 151 -26.29 7.54 -4.01
CA LEU A 151 -26.52 6.14 -4.34
C LEU A 151 -25.25 5.29 -4.23
N TYR A 152 -24.09 5.91 -4.49
CA TYR A 152 -22.77 5.26 -4.42
C TYR A 152 -22.29 5.07 -2.97
N SER A 153 -22.45 6.08 -2.12
CA SER A 153 -21.85 6.11 -0.77
C SER A 153 -22.17 4.88 0.11
N PRO A 154 -23.42 4.36 0.14
CA PRO A 154 -23.75 3.17 0.93
C PRO A 154 -23.05 1.88 0.45
N LEU A 155 -22.67 1.82 -0.83
CA LEU A 155 -22.11 0.62 -1.48
C LEU A 155 -20.60 0.47 -1.26
N LEU A 156 -19.92 1.51 -0.78
CA LEU A 156 -18.48 1.50 -0.48
C LEU A 156 -18.06 0.43 0.54
N SER A 157 -18.99 0.00 1.40
CA SER A 157 -18.76 -1.05 2.40
C SER A 157 -19.10 -2.47 1.90
N GLN A 158 -19.66 -2.59 0.70
CA GLN A 158 -20.23 -3.83 0.14
C GLN A 158 -19.82 -4.01 -1.32
N VAL A 159 -18.52 -4.11 -1.56
CA VAL A 159 -17.98 -4.39 -2.90
C VAL A 159 -18.13 -5.88 -3.20
N THR A 160 -18.74 -6.19 -4.33
CA THR A 160 -19.09 -7.54 -4.80
C THR A 160 -18.61 -7.72 -6.23
N PRO A 161 -18.47 -8.96 -6.73
CA PRO A 161 -18.17 -9.22 -8.13
C PRO A 161 -19.18 -8.57 -9.11
N ASP A 162 -20.44 -8.42 -8.70
CA ASP A 162 -21.51 -7.90 -9.54
C ASP A 162 -21.51 -6.38 -9.68
N ASN A 163 -21.01 -5.63 -8.68
CA ASN A 163 -21.03 -4.16 -8.68
C ASN A 163 -19.63 -3.53 -8.82
N CYS A 164 -18.56 -4.34 -8.79
CA CYS A 164 -17.19 -3.85 -8.77
C CYS A 164 -16.83 -2.98 -9.97
N HIS A 165 -17.27 -3.39 -11.17
CA HIS A 165 -17.09 -2.67 -12.42
C HIS A 165 -17.76 -1.29 -12.35
N ALA A 166 -19.02 -1.26 -11.94
CA ALA A 166 -19.76 -0.02 -11.81
C ALA A 166 -19.16 0.93 -10.76
N LEU A 167 -18.79 0.40 -9.59
CA LEU A 167 -18.17 1.18 -8.50
C LEU A 167 -16.82 1.76 -8.94
N PHE A 168 -16.02 0.98 -9.63
CA PHE A 168 -14.74 1.40 -10.18
C PHE A 168 -14.90 2.52 -11.20
N ALA A 169 -15.74 2.34 -12.22
CA ALA A 169 -15.99 3.36 -13.22
C ALA A 169 -16.53 4.65 -12.60
N PHE A 170 -17.44 4.55 -11.63
CA PHE A 170 -17.92 5.70 -10.88
C PHE A 170 -16.78 6.44 -10.17
N ALA A 171 -15.89 5.72 -9.48
CA ALA A 171 -14.75 6.31 -8.78
C ALA A 171 -13.80 7.08 -9.73
N CYS A 172 -13.64 6.62 -10.98
CA CYS A 172 -12.91 7.37 -12.00
C CYS A 172 -13.67 8.64 -12.43
N PHE A 173 -14.96 8.48 -12.77
CA PHE A 173 -15.77 9.56 -13.33
C PHE A 173 -16.05 10.69 -12.33
N VAL A 174 -16.16 10.38 -11.04
CA VAL A 174 -16.34 11.40 -10.01
C VAL A 174 -15.10 12.29 -9.84
N ILE A 175 -13.89 11.75 -10.06
CA ILE A 175 -12.65 12.56 -10.07
C ILE A 175 -12.69 13.54 -11.25
N MET A 176 -12.98 13.04 -12.46
CA MET A 176 -13.08 13.90 -13.65
C MET A 176 -14.13 14.98 -13.47
N PHE A 177 -15.29 14.62 -12.91
CA PHE A 177 -16.34 15.57 -12.59
C PHE A 177 -15.84 16.63 -11.61
N ALA A 178 -15.21 16.21 -10.50
CA ALA A 178 -14.72 17.13 -9.48
C ALA A 178 -13.68 18.11 -10.06
N CYS A 179 -12.70 17.61 -10.81
CA CYS A 179 -11.68 18.43 -11.46
C CYS A 179 -12.27 19.43 -12.47
N ALA A 180 -13.30 19.02 -13.23
CA ALA A 180 -13.93 19.90 -14.22
C ALA A 180 -14.89 20.92 -13.59
N ALA A 181 -15.68 20.52 -12.59
CA ALA A 181 -16.72 21.34 -11.98
C ALA A 181 -16.16 22.33 -10.94
N HIS A 182 -15.08 21.94 -10.25
CA HIS A 182 -14.38 22.75 -9.26
C HIS A 182 -13.02 23.26 -9.76
N GLY A 183 -12.76 23.09 -11.06
CA GLY A 183 -11.51 23.53 -11.66
C GLY A 183 -11.36 25.05 -11.69
N PRO A 184 -10.14 25.56 -11.90
CA PRO A 184 -9.84 26.97 -11.74
C PRO A 184 -10.60 27.90 -12.68
N ASN A 185 -10.92 27.39 -13.87
CA ASN A 185 -11.71 28.08 -14.88
C ASN A 185 -13.22 28.12 -14.56
N ALA A 186 -13.72 27.16 -13.77
CA ALA A 186 -15.12 27.08 -13.38
C ALA A 186 -15.41 27.90 -12.11
N GLN A 187 -14.47 27.93 -11.15
CA GLN A 187 -14.63 28.66 -9.88
C GLN A 187 -13.38 29.50 -9.52
N PRO A 188 -13.16 30.67 -10.15
CA PRO A 188 -11.95 31.49 -9.96
C PRO A 188 -11.72 32.04 -8.54
N ARG A 189 -12.75 32.06 -7.69
CA ARG A 189 -12.77 32.77 -6.40
C ARG A 189 -12.72 31.86 -5.15
N ALA A 190 -12.81 30.54 -5.31
CA ALA A 190 -12.93 29.58 -4.22
C ALA A 190 -11.67 28.71 -4.05
N GLN A 191 -10.48 29.29 -4.26
CA GLN A 191 -9.26 28.51 -4.50
C GLN A 191 -8.25 28.62 -3.37
N SER A 192 -8.02 27.51 -2.67
CA SER A 192 -7.11 27.35 -1.56
C SER A 192 -6.32 26.03 -1.65
N VAL A 193 -5.27 25.89 -0.84
CA VAL A 193 -4.53 24.61 -0.69
C VAL A 193 -5.46 23.49 -0.22
N SER A 194 -6.49 23.81 0.56
CA SER A 194 -7.48 22.83 1.03
C SER A 194 -8.25 22.18 -0.13
N ASP A 195 -8.65 22.96 -1.12
CA ASP A 195 -9.42 22.47 -2.27
C ASP A 195 -8.57 21.51 -3.13
N VAL A 196 -7.27 21.82 -3.27
CA VAL A 196 -6.31 20.91 -3.91
C VAL A 196 -6.22 19.59 -3.14
N ILE A 197 -6.10 19.66 -1.82
CA ILE A 197 -6.02 18.47 -0.95
C ILE A 197 -7.27 17.60 -1.04
N GLU A 198 -8.46 18.19 -1.15
CA GLU A 198 -9.70 17.43 -1.34
C GLU A 198 -9.70 16.63 -2.64
N VAL A 199 -9.21 17.22 -3.74
CA VAL A 199 -9.05 16.49 -5.02
C VAL A 199 -8.02 15.37 -4.89
N LEU A 200 -6.89 15.60 -4.21
CA LEU A 200 -5.90 14.56 -3.94
C LEU A 200 -6.50 13.40 -3.12
N LYS A 201 -7.30 13.71 -2.10
CA LYS A 201 -8.01 12.70 -1.29
C LYS A 201 -9.02 11.91 -2.11
N LEU A 202 -9.73 12.55 -3.04
CA LEU A 202 -10.67 11.87 -3.94
C LEU A 202 -9.93 10.88 -4.85
N ILE A 203 -8.77 11.29 -5.40
CA ILE A 203 -7.88 10.42 -6.19
C ILE A 203 -7.42 9.21 -5.35
N ARG A 204 -7.00 9.43 -4.10
CA ARG A 204 -6.65 8.34 -3.16
C ARG A 204 -7.83 7.40 -2.85
N GLY A 205 -9.05 7.92 -2.78
CA GLY A 205 -10.26 7.12 -2.60
C GLY A 205 -10.52 6.15 -3.76
N ALA A 206 -10.36 6.62 -5.00
CA ALA A 206 -10.48 5.75 -6.18
C ALA A 206 -9.37 4.70 -6.24
N ALA A 207 -8.13 5.08 -5.91
CA ALA A 207 -7.00 4.16 -5.77
C ALA A 207 -7.29 2.99 -4.82
N PHE A 208 -7.90 3.28 -3.67
CA PHE A 208 -8.30 2.25 -2.70
C PHE A 208 -9.37 1.30 -3.26
N MET A 209 -10.37 1.83 -3.98
CA MET A 209 -11.42 1.02 -4.62
C MET A 209 -10.84 0.01 -5.62
N VAL A 210 -9.83 0.43 -6.40
CA VAL A 210 -9.13 -0.49 -7.32
C VAL A 210 -8.47 -1.62 -6.57
N LYS A 211 -7.73 -1.30 -5.50
CA LYS A 211 -7.02 -2.32 -4.70
C LYS A 211 -7.96 -3.40 -4.19
N GLN A 212 -9.18 -3.02 -3.78
CA GLN A 212 -10.18 -3.95 -3.27
C GLN A 212 -10.88 -4.76 -4.38
N ALA A 213 -11.19 -4.15 -5.51
CA ALA A 213 -11.99 -4.74 -6.58
C ALA A 213 -11.19 -5.41 -7.71
N ARG A 214 -9.85 -5.26 -7.70
CA ARG A 214 -8.95 -5.65 -8.80
C ARG A 214 -9.17 -7.07 -9.34
N PRO A 215 -9.31 -8.13 -8.52
CA PRO A 215 -9.47 -9.49 -9.05
C PRO A 215 -10.67 -9.61 -10.00
N TRP A 216 -11.77 -8.93 -9.67
CA TRP A 216 -12.99 -8.96 -10.46
C TRP A 216 -12.89 -8.08 -11.71
N ILE A 217 -12.29 -6.89 -11.61
CA ILE A 217 -12.09 -5.97 -12.74
C ILE A 217 -11.15 -6.58 -13.79
N ALA A 218 -10.06 -7.23 -13.35
CA ALA A 218 -9.09 -7.88 -14.24
C ALA A 218 -9.67 -9.07 -15.00
N SER A 219 -10.59 -9.81 -14.37
CA SER A 219 -11.29 -10.94 -15.01
C SER A 219 -12.51 -10.53 -15.85
N GLY A 220 -12.94 -9.27 -15.78
CA GLY A 220 -14.21 -8.83 -16.33
C GLY A 220 -14.11 -7.82 -17.47
N GLY A 221 -15.23 -7.17 -17.80
CA GLY A 221 -15.34 -6.33 -19.00
C GLY A 221 -14.57 -5.01 -18.94
N MET A 222 -14.00 -4.65 -17.78
CA MET A 222 -13.10 -3.50 -17.63
C MET A 222 -11.62 -3.85 -17.69
N ARG A 223 -11.25 -5.09 -18.04
CA ARG A 223 -9.83 -5.51 -18.14
C ARG A 223 -8.99 -4.59 -19.04
N GLY A 224 -9.56 -4.05 -20.11
CA GLY A 224 -8.87 -3.15 -21.05
C GLY A 224 -8.50 -1.80 -20.44
N LEU A 225 -9.06 -1.46 -19.26
CA LEU A 225 -8.67 -0.31 -18.45
C LEU A 225 -7.46 -0.60 -17.54
N LEU A 226 -7.06 -1.88 -17.44
CA LEU A 226 -5.92 -2.36 -16.66
C LEU A 226 -4.77 -2.79 -17.56
N THR A 227 -4.74 -2.43 -18.85
CA THR A 227 -3.66 -2.80 -19.78
C THR A 227 -2.96 -1.53 -20.28
N VAL A 228 -1.63 -1.49 -20.24
CA VAL A 228 -0.82 -0.41 -20.85
C VAL A 228 -0.19 -0.91 -22.14
N GLU A 229 -0.60 -0.31 -23.25
CA GLU A 229 0.03 -0.50 -24.55
C GLU A 229 0.98 0.66 -24.85
N ARG A 230 2.21 0.34 -25.28
CA ARG A 230 3.20 1.35 -25.71
C ARG A 230 2.69 2.03 -26.97
N MET A 231 2.46 3.34 -26.88
CA MET A 231 2.12 4.16 -28.04
C MET A 231 3.37 4.45 -28.87
N GLN A 232 3.23 4.39 -30.20
CA GLN A 232 4.38 4.41 -31.10
C GLN A 232 4.77 5.80 -31.65
N GLU A 233 4.28 6.94 -31.11
CA GLU A 233 4.39 8.19 -31.89
C GLU A 233 4.33 9.56 -31.16
N LYS A 234 4.84 9.76 -29.93
CA LYS A 234 4.77 11.09 -29.26
C LYS A 234 6.03 11.53 -28.50
N THR A 235 7.01 12.04 -29.26
CA THR A 235 8.25 12.69 -28.78
C THR A 235 8.07 13.91 -27.85
N SER A 236 6.86 14.52 -27.80
CA SER A 236 6.60 15.71 -26.97
C SER A 236 6.45 15.40 -25.48
N ILE A 237 5.82 14.28 -25.10
CA ILE A 237 5.63 13.92 -23.68
C ILE A 237 6.98 13.62 -23.03
N GLU A 238 7.80 12.81 -23.72
CA GLU A 238 9.17 12.50 -23.32
C GLU A 238 10.00 13.76 -23.07
N HIS A 239 9.96 14.71 -24.01
CA HIS A 239 10.72 15.95 -23.89
C HIS A 239 10.34 16.77 -22.65
N HIS A 240 9.05 16.99 -22.42
CA HIS A 240 8.56 17.78 -21.28
C HIS A 240 8.82 17.07 -19.95
N ALA A 241 8.58 15.76 -19.90
CA ALA A 241 8.77 14.96 -18.69
C ALA A 241 10.26 14.90 -18.30
N THR A 242 11.16 14.67 -19.26
CA THR A 242 12.61 14.66 -19.04
C THR A 242 13.14 16.01 -18.58
N ALA A 243 12.65 17.11 -19.17
CA ALA A 243 13.05 18.46 -18.77
C ALA A 243 12.64 18.79 -17.32
N LEU A 244 11.41 18.45 -16.94
CA LEU A 244 10.92 18.65 -15.58
C LEU A 244 11.63 17.74 -14.58
N HIS A 245 11.91 16.48 -14.96
CA HIS A 245 12.67 15.53 -14.14
C HIS A 245 14.06 16.07 -13.82
N ARG A 246 14.81 16.50 -14.84
CA ARG A 246 16.15 17.07 -14.69
C ARG A 246 16.15 18.29 -13.77
N LEU A 247 15.22 19.23 -13.99
CA LEU A 247 15.11 20.43 -13.16
C LEU A 247 14.78 20.10 -11.71
N LEU A 248 13.84 19.20 -11.47
CA LEU A 248 13.47 18.78 -10.11
C LEU A 248 14.65 18.09 -9.40
N HIS A 249 15.40 17.24 -10.12
CA HIS A 249 16.58 16.57 -9.60
C HIS A 249 17.67 17.59 -9.18
N GLU A 250 18.01 18.54 -10.06
CA GLU A 250 18.95 19.62 -9.75
C GLU A 250 18.52 20.43 -8.52
N MET A 251 17.23 20.76 -8.41
CA MET A 251 16.69 21.46 -7.25
C MET A 251 16.79 20.64 -5.96
N HIS A 252 16.56 19.34 -6.04
CA HIS A 252 16.66 18.42 -4.90
C HIS A 252 18.10 18.34 -4.38
N GLU A 253 19.08 18.21 -5.28
CA GLU A 253 20.50 18.22 -4.93
C GLU A 253 20.95 19.55 -4.31
N GLU A 254 20.52 20.69 -4.86
CA GLU A 254 20.80 22.02 -4.31
C GLU A 254 20.31 22.16 -2.86
N GLN A 255 19.12 21.63 -2.55
CA GLN A 255 18.56 21.63 -1.21
C GLN A 255 19.33 20.77 -0.23
N GLN A 256 19.64 19.53 -0.60
CA GLN A 256 20.45 18.65 0.23
C GLN A 256 21.84 19.26 0.50
N GLY A 257 22.42 19.97 -0.47
CA GLY A 257 23.66 20.71 -0.30
C GLY A 257 23.57 21.83 0.74
N ARG A 258 22.48 22.62 0.71
CA ARG A 258 22.23 23.70 1.69
C ARG A 258 22.01 23.17 3.10
N GLN A 259 21.26 22.09 3.25
CA GLN A 259 21.03 21.47 4.55
C GLN A 259 22.32 20.95 5.17
N ARG A 260 23.19 20.32 4.37
CA ARG A 260 24.53 19.91 4.82
C ARG A 260 25.38 21.09 5.30
N GLN A 261 25.37 22.21 4.57
CA GLN A 261 26.14 23.41 4.94
C GLN A 261 25.60 24.15 6.18
N GLN A 262 24.28 24.15 6.41
CA GLN A 262 23.69 24.74 7.62
C GLN A 262 23.92 23.88 8.87
N HIS A 263 24.00 22.56 8.72
CA HIS A 263 24.25 21.64 9.83
C HIS A 263 25.66 21.76 10.44
N ASP A 264 26.61 22.34 9.69
CA ASP A 264 27.99 22.62 10.13
C ASP A 264 28.12 23.95 10.90
N PHE A 265 27.13 24.85 10.86
CA PHE A 265 27.25 26.22 11.42
C PHE A 265 26.31 26.57 12.57
N ASP A 266 25.16 25.89 12.73
CA ASP A 266 24.22 26.18 13.83
C ASP A 266 23.63 24.88 14.42
N SER A 267 23.95 24.58 15.68
CA SER A 267 23.48 23.40 16.42
C SER A 267 22.01 23.50 16.86
N ASN A 268 21.24 24.46 16.37
CA ASN A 268 19.93 24.76 16.90
C ASN A 268 19.10 25.59 15.90
N HIS A 269 18.00 25.02 15.39
CA HIS A 269 16.78 25.67 14.84
C HIS A 269 16.35 25.44 13.37
N GLN A 270 16.74 24.35 12.68
CA GLN A 270 15.91 23.93 11.54
C GLN A 270 15.81 22.41 11.41
N PRO A 271 14.59 21.82 11.49
CA PRO A 271 14.44 20.39 11.30
C PRO A 271 14.85 20.02 9.86
N PRO A 272 15.46 18.83 9.66
CA PRO A 272 15.68 18.28 8.32
C PRO A 272 14.36 18.20 7.55
N THR A 273 14.43 18.20 6.21
CA THR A 273 13.24 17.97 5.36
C THR A 273 12.44 16.81 5.92
N THR A 274 11.12 16.99 6.10
CA THR A 274 10.29 15.92 6.64
C THR A 274 10.41 14.69 5.74
N PRO A 275 10.52 13.47 6.29
CA PRO A 275 10.62 12.24 5.48
C PRO A 275 9.53 12.12 4.41
N ALA A 276 8.34 12.65 4.70
CA ALA A 276 7.22 12.69 3.77
C ALA A 276 7.46 13.57 2.53
N VAL A 277 8.14 14.71 2.69
CA VAL A 277 8.49 15.60 1.57
C VAL A 277 9.64 15.01 0.73
N ALA A 278 10.59 14.32 1.36
CA ALA A 278 11.62 13.57 0.65
C ALA A 278 11.00 12.45 -0.21
N HIS A 279 10.13 11.63 0.38
CA HIS A 279 9.41 10.58 -0.35
C HIS A 279 8.53 11.13 -1.47
N ALA A 280 7.85 12.26 -1.24
CA ALA A 280 7.06 12.93 -2.28
C ALA A 280 7.94 13.46 -3.44
N THR A 281 9.18 13.84 -3.16
CA THR A 281 10.15 14.26 -4.18
C THR A 281 10.57 13.08 -5.05
N GLU A 282 11.04 12.00 -4.43
CA GLU A 282 11.44 10.76 -5.12
C GLU A 282 10.28 10.21 -5.97
N SER A 283 9.08 10.16 -5.40
CA SER A 283 7.89 9.68 -6.12
C SER A 283 7.53 10.56 -7.33
N LEU A 284 7.78 11.87 -7.28
CA LEU A 284 7.52 12.76 -8.42
C LEU A 284 8.56 12.56 -9.52
N LEU A 285 9.83 12.35 -9.15
CA LEU A 285 10.89 12.01 -10.10
C LEU A 285 10.56 10.70 -10.83
N ASP A 286 10.20 9.64 -10.09
CA ASP A 286 9.80 8.36 -10.67
C ASP A 286 8.62 8.51 -11.64
N VAL A 287 7.61 9.29 -11.24
CA VAL A 287 6.42 9.56 -12.09
C VAL A 287 6.80 10.29 -13.37
N LEU A 288 7.69 11.28 -13.31
CA LEU A 288 8.16 12.00 -14.49
C LEU A 288 9.01 11.11 -15.40
N GLN A 289 9.87 10.26 -14.83
CA GLN A 289 10.64 9.29 -15.61
C GLN A 289 9.73 8.29 -16.33
N MET A 290 8.73 7.74 -15.63
CA MET A 290 7.74 6.84 -16.25
C MET A 290 6.89 7.53 -17.31
N CYS A 291 6.56 8.82 -17.14
CA CYS A 291 5.89 9.59 -18.20
C CYS A 291 6.76 9.66 -19.45
N ALA A 292 8.08 9.82 -19.29
CA ALA A 292 9.01 9.87 -20.40
C ALA A 292 9.16 8.51 -21.09
N ASP A 293 9.42 7.45 -20.31
CA ASP A 293 9.68 6.10 -20.82
C ASP A 293 8.48 5.50 -21.55
N ASN A 294 7.27 5.75 -21.02
CA ASN A 294 6.02 5.18 -21.55
C ASN A 294 5.25 6.12 -22.48
N GLU A 295 5.72 7.37 -22.65
CA GLU A 295 5.01 8.45 -23.34
C GLU A 295 3.54 8.59 -22.89
N ASN A 296 3.28 8.34 -21.60
CA ASN A 296 1.93 8.24 -21.06
C ASN A 296 1.65 9.33 -20.03
N ALA A 297 0.84 10.31 -20.43
CA ALA A 297 0.46 11.43 -19.58
C ALA A 297 -0.36 11.01 -18.33
N SER A 298 -1.08 9.87 -18.37
CA SER A 298 -1.91 9.42 -17.24
C SER A 298 -1.13 9.04 -15.99
N VAL A 299 0.15 8.73 -16.16
CA VAL A 299 1.05 8.41 -15.06
C VAL A 299 1.15 9.59 -14.08
N LEU A 300 0.95 10.85 -14.52
CA LEU A 300 1.03 12.01 -13.62
C LEU A 300 0.06 11.93 -12.44
N LEU A 301 -1.15 11.41 -12.66
CA LEU A 301 -2.17 11.32 -11.61
C LEU A 301 -1.80 10.31 -10.51
N ARG A 302 -0.77 9.48 -10.75
CA ARG A 302 -0.18 8.58 -9.76
C ARG A 302 0.41 9.34 -8.57
N TRP A 303 1.11 10.44 -8.81
CA TRP A 303 1.76 11.19 -7.74
C TRP A 303 0.75 11.64 -6.68
N ALA A 304 -0.41 12.13 -7.12
CA ALA A 304 -1.52 12.54 -6.27
C ALA A 304 -2.06 11.41 -5.37
N ALA A 305 -1.99 10.16 -5.83
CA ALA A 305 -2.47 8.99 -5.10
C ALA A 305 -1.44 8.42 -4.11
N VAL A 306 -0.13 8.60 -4.35
CA VAL A 306 0.94 7.94 -3.56
C VAL A 306 1.56 8.83 -2.50
N VAL A 307 1.45 10.17 -2.63
CA VAL A 307 1.93 11.09 -1.59
C VAL A 307 1.33 10.74 -0.22
N GLN A 308 2.09 10.92 0.86
CA GLN A 308 1.65 10.57 2.23
C GLN A 308 0.71 11.64 2.81
N SER A 309 0.05 11.35 3.95
CA SER A 309 -0.78 12.33 4.69
C SER A 309 0.04 13.52 5.18
N GLU A 310 1.23 13.22 5.67
CA GLU A 310 2.19 14.14 6.27
C GLU A 310 2.71 15.16 5.24
N PHE A 311 2.73 14.77 3.95
CA PHE A 311 3.00 15.70 2.85
C PHE A 311 1.84 16.69 2.66
N LEU A 312 0.58 16.26 2.81
CA LEU A 312 -0.57 17.16 2.74
C LEU A 312 -0.58 18.13 3.92
N ASP A 313 -0.15 17.68 5.10
CA ASP A 313 0.02 18.53 6.27
C ASP A 313 1.12 19.57 6.03
N ALA A 314 2.24 19.17 5.40
CA ALA A 314 3.31 20.08 5.01
C ALA A 314 2.83 21.15 4.00
N LEU A 315 1.98 20.76 3.03
CA LEU A 315 1.32 21.71 2.12
C LEU A 315 0.42 22.69 2.86
N MET A 316 -0.39 22.22 3.82
CA MET A 316 -1.25 23.08 4.64
C MET A 316 -0.46 24.06 5.52
N GLN A 317 0.76 23.70 5.90
CA GLN A 317 1.67 24.51 6.70
C GLN A 317 2.53 25.44 5.84
N ASP A 318 2.27 25.54 4.54
CA ASP A 318 3.05 26.33 3.57
C ASP A 318 4.57 25.99 3.62
N GLU A 319 4.89 24.70 3.83
CA GLU A 319 6.28 24.24 3.84
C GLU A 319 6.92 24.49 2.46
N PRO A 320 8.08 25.17 2.39
CA PRO A 320 8.64 25.64 1.12
C PRO A 320 8.88 24.56 0.08
N MET A 321 9.43 23.40 0.46
CA MET A 321 9.69 22.32 -0.49
C MET A 321 8.40 21.65 -0.97
N ALA A 322 7.42 21.46 -0.09
CA ALA A 322 6.11 20.95 -0.46
C ALA A 322 5.42 21.84 -1.50
N LEU A 323 5.51 23.17 -1.34
CA LEU A 323 5.02 24.13 -2.33
C LEU A 323 5.81 24.07 -3.65
N VAL A 324 7.14 23.90 -3.61
CA VAL A 324 7.94 23.68 -4.83
C VAL A 324 7.47 22.43 -5.56
N LEU A 325 7.29 21.31 -4.87
CA LEU A 325 6.79 20.06 -5.45
C LEU A 325 5.40 20.24 -6.05
N LEU A 326 4.51 20.99 -5.38
CA LEU A 326 3.19 21.33 -5.93
C LEU A 326 3.31 22.15 -7.23
N GLY A 327 4.25 23.09 -7.29
CA GLY A 327 4.56 23.86 -8.49
C GLY A 327 5.07 22.98 -9.65
N TYR A 328 6.01 22.08 -9.39
CA TYR A 328 6.51 21.12 -10.38
C TYR A 328 5.42 20.17 -10.87
N TYR A 329 4.58 19.67 -9.96
CA TYR A 329 3.42 18.87 -10.32
C TYR A 329 2.43 19.67 -11.18
N GLY A 330 2.14 20.91 -10.81
CA GLY A 330 1.33 21.83 -11.62
C GLY A 330 1.89 22.06 -13.02
N ALA A 331 3.20 22.24 -13.14
CA ALA A 331 3.89 22.38 -14.42
C ALA A 331 3.74 21.12 -15.28
N ALA A 332 3.93 19.95 -14.68
CA ALA A 332 3.75 18.67 -15.35
C ALA A 332 2.30 18.51 -15.85
N ILE A 333 1.31 18.78 -15.01
CA ILE A 333 -0.12 18.76 -15.38
C ILE A 333 -0.39 19.72 -16.54
N GLY A 334 0.14 20.94 -16.49
CA GLY A 334 -0.12 21.94 -17.53
C GLY A 334 0.55 21.68 -18.88
N ARG A 335 1.60 20.85 -18.93
CA ARG A 335 2.41 20.63 -20.15
C ARG A 335 2.24 19.24 -20.75
N ILE A 336 1.96 18.25 -19.91
CA ILE A 336 1.87 16.83 -20.30
C ILE A 336 0.39 16.38 -20.31
N LEU A 337 -0.45 16.92 -19.41
CA LEU A 337 -1.82 16.48 -19.15
C LEU A 337 -2.90 17.33 -19.85
N ASP A 338 -2.86 17.42 -21.18
CA ASP A 338 -3.79 18.28 -21.94
C ASP A 338 -5.19 17.66 -22.11
N THR A 339 -6.06 17.87 -21.11
CA THR A 339 -7.46 17.39 -21.14
C THR A 339 -8.47 18.42 -20.65
N TRP A 340 -9.68 18.36 -21.21
CA TRP A 340 -10.72 19.34 -20.94
C TRP A 340 -11.13 19.44 -19.46
N TRP A 341 -11.08 18.33 -18.72
CA TRP A 341 -11.47 18.26 -17.32
C TRP A 341 -10.34 18.68 -16.36
N MET A 342 -9.09 18.79 -16.86
CA MET A 342 -7.94 19.38 -16.14
C MET A 342 -7.56 20.77 -16.61
N ASP A 343 -8.30 21.34 -17.56
CA ASP A 343 -7.98 22.65 -18.13
C ASP A 343 -7.94 23.75 -17.06
N GLY A 344 -6.78 24.42 -16.97
CA GLY A 344 -6.49 25.48 -16.01
C GLY A 344 -5.79 25.02 -14.72
N TRP A 345 -5.80 23.72 -14.40
CA TRP A 345 -5.21 23.20 -13.16
C TRP A 345 -3.70 23.41 -13.09
N GLY A 346 -2.97 23.17 -14.17
CA GLY A 346 -1.51 23.30 -14.15
C GLY A 346 -1.04 24.72 -13.79
N ARG A 347 -1.59 25.73 -14.47
CA ARG A 347 -1.30 27.14 -14.17
C ARG A 347 -1.75 27.52 -12.76
N TYR A 348 -2.90 27.04 -12.32
CA TYR A 348 -3.40 27.31 -10.98
C TYR A 348 -2.47 26.78 -9.89
N LEU A 349 -2.01 25.52 -9.99
CA LEU A 349 -1.12 24.93 -9.01
C LEU A 349 0.23 25.66 -8.92
N VAL A 350 0.80 26.04 -10.07
CA VAL A 350 2.03 26.86 -10.14
C VAL A 350 1.81 28.22 -9.46
N ASN A 351 0.73 28.92 -9.81
CA ASN A 351 0.41 30.22 -9.23
C ASN A 351 0.11 30.14 -7.72
N LEU A 352 -0.60 29.10 -7.29
CA LEU A 352 -0.92 28.87 -5.88
C LEU A 352 0.37 28.69 -5.08
N ALA A 353 1.28 27.84 -5.55
CA ALA A 353 2.58 27.64 -4.92
C ALA A 353 3.42 28.93 -4.91
N SER A 354 3.52 29.62 -6.04
CA SER A 354 4.27 30.88 -6.16
C SER A 354 3.73 31.97 -5.22
N ASN A 355 2.42 32.15 -5.14
CA ASN A 355 1.77 33.14 -4.27
C ASN A 355 1.98 32.83 -2.78
N ARG A 356 1.92 31.55 -2.37
CA ARG A 356 2.20 31.12 -0.99
C ARG A 356 3.67 31.28 -0.60
N LEU A 357 4.58 31.14 -1.56
CA LEU A 357 6.00 31.40 -1.33
C LEU A 357 6.32 32.90 -1.26
N ALA A 358 5.59 33.74 -1.98
CA ALA A 358 5.80 35.20 -2.00
C ALA A 358 5.55 35.89 -0.65
N THR A 359 4.80 35.26 0.26
CA THR A 359 4.54 35.78 1.61
C THR A 359 5.69 35.54 2.59
N GLY A 360 6.68 34.70 2.26
CA GLY A 360 7.82 34.39 3.12
C GLY A 360 9.08 35.21 2.79
N GLY A 361 9.65 35.88 3.80
CA GLY A 361 10.82 36.77 3.62
C GLY A 361 12.20 36.13 3.84
N CYS A 362 12.28 34.85 4.23
CA CYS A 362 13.54 34.17 4.55
C CYS A 362 14.24 33.61 3.31
N SER A 363 15.56 33.38 3.39
CA SER A 363 16.41 32.86 2.31
C SER A 363 15.89 31.56 1.68
N LEU A 364 15.23 30.70 2.46
CA LEU A 364 14.60 29.46 2.00
C LEU A 364 13.40 29.71 1.09
N PHE A 365 12.53 30.68 1.43
CA PHE A 365 11.37 31.06 0.61
C PHE A 365 11.80 31.75 -0.68
N ILE A 366 12.83 32.60 -0.62
CA ILE A 366 13.41 33.25 -1.81
C ILE A 366 13.97 32.20 -2.78
N TRP A 367 14.66 31.18 -2.25
CA TRP A 367 15.14 30.06 -3.07
C TRP A 367 14.00 29.26 -3.68
N ALA A 368 12.98 28.91 -2.89
CA ALA A 368 11.82 28.14 -3.36
C ALA A 368 11.07 28.90 -4.46
N ARG A 369 10.92 30.22 -4.32
CA ARG A 369 10.36 31.08 -5.36
C ARG A 369 11.20 31.05 -6.64
N ASN A 370 12.52 31.15 -6.51
CA ASN A 370 13.42 31.04 -7.67
C ASN A 370 13.34 29.65 -8.33
N ALA A 371 13.13 28.59 -7.55
CA ALA A 371 12.92 27.24 -8.07
C ALA A 371 11.68 27.15 -8.97
N ILE A 372 10.57 27.79 -8.56
CA ILE A 372 9.35 27.87 -9.37
C ILE A 372 9.56 28.78 -10.59
N HIS A 373 10.28 29.91 -10.46
CA HIS A 373 10.57 30.77 -11.61
C HIS A 373 11.43 30.09 -12.70
N ARG A 374 12.27 29.09 -12.36
CA ARG A 374 12.98 28.27 -13.36
C ARG A 374 12.01 27.49 -14.26
N ILE A 375 10.81 27.17 -13.74
CA ILE A 375 9.71 26.57 -14.51
C ILE A 375 9.08 27.62 -15.44
N GLU A 376 8.89 28.86 -14.98
CA GLU A 376 8.35 29.96 -15.78
C GLU A 376 9.32 30.40 -16.90
N GLY A 377 10.63 30.24 -16.73
CA GLY A 377 11.62 30.46 -17.79
C GLY A 377 11.44 29.57 -19.03
N ILE A 378 10.70 28.46 -18.90
CA ILE A 378 10.31 27.57 -20.00
C ILE A 378 9.22 28.22 -20.89
N GLU A 379 8.62 29.35 -20.48
CA GLU A 379 7.73 30.15 -21.34
C GLU A 379 8.49 30.91 -22.44
N HIS A 380 9.80 31.17 -22.30
CA HIS A 380 10.52 32.03 -23.24
C HIS A 380 11.08 31.30 -24.48
N TYR A 381 11.16 29.97 -24.47
CA TYR A 381 11.65 29.18 -25.61
C TYR A 381 10.55 28.70 -26.57
N PHE A 382 9.27 28.78 -26.19
CA PHE A 382 8.18 28.23 -27.00
C PHE A 382 7.00 29.20 -27.01
N GLY A 383 6.89 29.94 -28.11
CA GLY A 383 5.91 31.01 -28.31
C GLY A 383 4.44 30.55 -28.36
N PRO A 384 3.51 31.48 -28.61
CA PRO A 384 2.05 31.25 -28.59
C PRO A 384 1.52 30.32 -29.71
N GLU A 385 2.40 29.60 -30.42
CA GLU A 385 2.08 28.84 -31.63
C GLU A 385 1.80 27.34 -31.43
N CYS A 386 1.78 26.81 -30.21
CA CYS A 386 1.16 25.50 -29.95
C CYS A 386 -0.37 25.60 -29.80
N ARG A 387 -1.02 26.27 -30.76
CA ARG A 387 -2.50 26.32 -30.90
C ARG A 387 -3.01 25.68 -32.19
N TYR A 388 -2.13 25.07 -32.99
CA TYR A 388 -2.50 24.37 -34.22
C TYR A 388 -2.41 22.85 -34.08
N LEU A 389 -3.48 22.24 -33.55
CA LEU A 389 -4.10 21.06 -34.16
C LEU A 389 -5.52 20.89 -33.61
N THR A 390 -6.42 21.77 -34.04
CA THR A 390 -7.86 21.51 -34.01
C THR A 390 -8.14 20.23 -34.81
N SER A 391 -8.52 19.14 -34.14
CA SER A 391 -9.66 18.26 -34.51
C SER A 391 -9.52 16.75 -34.20
N ILE A 392 -8.37 16.13 -33.91
CA ILE A 392 -8.34 14.63 -33.81
C ILE A 392 -7.56 14.02 -32.63
N VAL A 393 -6.85 14.78 -31.76
CA VAL A 393 -5.94 14.14 -30.76
C VAL A 393 -6.13 14.62 -29.30
N ALA A 394 -7.18 15.41 -29.02
CA ALA A 394 -7.44 16.00 -27.70
C ALA A 394 -8.27 15.09 -26.78
N SER A 395 -7.78 13.88 -26.49
CA SER A 395 -8.56 12.87 -25.75
C SER A 395 -7.67 11.92 -24.95
N LEU A 396 -6.75 12.48 -24.17
CA LEU A 396 -5.64 11.70 -23.63
C LEU A 396 -5.81 11.21 -22.18
N LEU A 397 -6.91 11.47 -21.45
CA LEU A 397 -7.04 10.90 -20.09
C LEU A 397 -8.47 10.70 -19.61
N ALA A 398 -8.65 9.53 -18.99
CA ALA A 398 -9.70 9.23 -18.03
C ALA A 398 -9.58 7.84 -17.39
N VAL A 399 -8.80 6.92 -17.97
CA VAL A 399 -8.92 5.51 -17.53
C VAL A 399 -7.62 4.71 -17.44
N VAL A 400 -6.47 5.35 -17.61
CA VAL A 400 -5.15 4.70 -17.41
C VAL A 400 -4.52 5.08 -16.06
N CYS A 401 -5.25 5.80 -15.19
CA CYS A 401 -4.81 6.10 -13.83
C CYS A 401 -4.73 4.88 -12.90
N LEU A 402 -5.09 3.67 -13.37
CA LEU A 402 -5.35 2.53 -12.49
C LEU A 402 -4.51 1.30 -12.83
N TYR A 403 -3.67 1.34 -13.87
CA TYR A 403 -2.58 0.38 -14.07
C TYR A 403 -1.21 0.94 -13.65
N ASP A 404 -0.93 2.23 -13.85
CA ASP A 404 0.33 2.81 -13.37
C ASP A 404 0.30 3.13 -11.88
N LEU A 405 -0.88 3.19 -11.26
CA LEU A 405 -0.99 3.06 -9.81
C LEU A 405 -0.56 1.68 -9.29
N ILE A 406 -0.54 0.70 -10.20
CA ILE A 406 -0.32 -0.72 -9.94
C ILE A 406 1.09 -1.17 -10.36
N TYR A 407 1.80 -0.48 -11.25
CA TYR A 407 3.13 -0.95 -11.68
C TYR A 407 4.26 -0.81 -10.64
N CYS A 408 4.04 -0.16 -9.48
CA CYS A 408 4.88 -0.39 -8.27
C CYS A 408 4.15 -1.16 -7.15
N LEU A 409 2.99 -1.73 -7.45
CA LEU A 409 2.33 -2.80 -6.68
C LEU A 409 2.47 -4.17 -7.38
N ASP A 410 3.06 -4.26 -8.56
CA ASP A 410 3.49 -5.49 -9.25
C ASP A 410 4.83 -5.23 -9.95
N GLY A 411 5.94 -5.49 -9.25
CA GLY A 411 7.24 -5.78 -9.88
C GLY A 411 7.27 -7.22 -10.38
N GLY A 412 6.31 -7.60 -11.23
CA GLY A 412 6.17 -8.95 -11.77
C GLY A 412 6.89 -9.08 -13.09
N THR A 413 8.14 -9.51 -13.07
CA THR A 413 8.68 -10.31 -14.18
C THR A 413 7.87 -11.61 -14.27
N GLU A 414 7.54 -12.03 -15.49
CA GLU A 414 6.91 -13.34 -15.76
C GLU A 414 7.66 -14.45 -14.98
N ILE A 415 6.93 -15.15 -14.10
CA ILE A 415 7.38 -16.43 -13.55
C ILE A 415 6.23 -17.39 -13.81
N ASP A 416 6.49 -18.35 -14.70
CA ASP A 416 5.62 -19.48 -14.99
C ASP A 416 5.06 -20.08 -13.68
N GLY A 417 3.73 -20.21 -13.60
CA GLY A 417 3.07 -20.84 -12.45
C GLY A 417 3.58 -22.27 -12.22
N PRO A 418 3.71 -22.73 -10.95
CA PRO A 418 4.32 -24.02 -10.68
C PRO A 418 3.40 -25.17 -11.14
N ALA A 419 3.86 -25.90 -12.15
CA ALA A 419 3.35 -27.22 -12.48
C ALA A 419 3.63 -28.18 -11.30
N SER A 420 2.56 -28.70 -10.69
CA SER A 420 2.50 -29.92 -9.87
C SER A 420 3.77 -30.29 -9.05
N ALA A 421 4.16 -29.48 -8.06
CA ALA A 421 5.17 -29.91 -7.09
C ALA A 421 4.56 -30.91 -6.08
N HIS A 422 5.09 -32.14 -6.05
CA HIS A 422 4.72 -33.16 -5.07
C HIS A 422 5.32 -32.80 -3.70
N PHE A 423 4.48 -32.69 -2.67
CA PHE A 423 4.92 -32.43 -1.30
C PHE A 423 5.50 -33.72 -0.69
N ASP A 424 6.83 -33.76 -0.48
CA ASP A 424 7.49 -34.81 0.32
C ASP A 424 7.81 -34.25 1.72
N PRO A 425 7.14 -34.72 2.79
CA PRO A 425 7.38 -34.26 4.15
C PRO A 425 8.79 -34.61 4.68
N ASN A 426 9.44 -35.65 4.14
CA ASN A 426 10.73 -36.14 4.65
C ASN A 426 11.92 -35.21 4.34
N THR A 427 11.83 -34.38 3.29
CA THR A 427 12.89 -33.40 2.94
C THR A 427 12.95 -32.22 3.92
N SER A 428 11.86 -31.93 4.64
CA SER A 428 11.84 -30.87 5.67
C SER A 428 12.57 -31.25 6.97
N GLU A 429 12.79 -32.55 7.21
CA GLU A 429 13.47 -33.04 8.42
C GLU A 429 14.94 -32.58 8.48
N VAL A 430 15.55 -32.23 7.35
CA VAL A 430 16.93 -31.73 7.30
C VAL A 430 17.07 -30.37 7.98
N ALA A 431 16.02 -29.55 8.04
CA ALA A 431 16.03 -28.31 8.84
C ALA A 431 16.10 -28.57 10.36
N ARG A 432 15.92 -29.84 10.81
CA ARG A 432 16.08 -30.25 12.22
C ARG A 432 17.47 -30.82 12.54
N ASN A 433 18.35 -30.91 11.55
CA ASN A 433 19.70 -31.42 11.74
C ASN A 433 20.56 -30.48 12.60
N GLY A 434 21.79 -30.88 12.90
CA GLY A 434 22.74 -30.06 13.68
C GLY A 434 23.24 -28.79 12.98
N SER A 435 22.86 -28.57 11.72
CA SER A 435 23.25 -27.40 10.92
C SER A 435 22.06 -26.51 10.53
N LEU A 436 20.87 -26.81 11.05
CA LEU A 436 19.60 -26.13 10.74
C LEU A 436 19.29 -26.06 9.23
N GLY A 437 19.85 -26.97 8.44
CA GLY A 437 19.71 -26.98 6.99
C GLY A 437 20.65 -26.05 6.21
N PHE A 438 21.66 -25.46 6.87
CA PHE A 438 22.74 -24.69 6.25
C PHE A 438 24.05 -25.48 6.26
N GLU A 439 25.03 -25.09 5.44
CA GLU A 439 26.35 -25.75 5.48
C GLU A 439 27.15 -25.31 6.70
N ARG A 440 27.06 -24.03 7.07
CA ARG A 440 27.64 -23.48 8.30
C ARG A 440 26.73 -22.50 9.02
N ILE A 441 26.96 -22.36 10.33
CA ILE A 441 26.35 -21.32 11.15
C ILE A 441 27.48 -20.51 11.79
N ILE A 442 27.57 -19.23 11.44
CA ILE A 442 28.67 -18.33 11.83
C ILE A 442 28.10 -17.23 12.72
N VAL A 443 28.64 -17.10 13.93
CA VAL A 443 28.32 -16.04 14.87
C VAL A 443 29.39 -14.97 14.77
N ILE A 444 28.99 -13.77 14.38
CA ILE A 444 29.86 -12.60 14.24
C ILE A 444 29.78 -11.72 15.49
N GLY A 445 30.93 -11.29 16.01
CA GLY A 445 30.97 -10.47 17.21
C GLY A 445 32.27 -9.72 17.44
N THR A 446 32.27 -8.88 18.46
CA THR A 446 33.44 -8.12 18.88
C THR A 446 34.42 -8.96 19.72
N PRO A 447 35.74 -8.71 19.65
CA PRO A 447 36.72 -9.38 20.50
C PRO A 447 36.51 -8.96 21.96
N GLY A 448 36.36 -9.93 22.87
CA GLY A 448 36.34 -9.68 24.31
C GLY A 448 34.98 -9.80 25.02
N SER A 449 33.96 -10.45 24.43
CA SER A 449 32.68 -10.79 25.08
C SER A 449 32.54 -12.29 25.40
N PRO A 450 33.48 -12.93 26.14
CA PRO A 450 33.51 -14.38 26.32
C PRO A 450 32.21 -14.95 26.91
N ASP A 451 31.49 -14.17 27.71
CA ASP A 451 30.25 -14.65 28.35
C ASP A 451 29.06 -14.70 27.38
N LYS A 452 29.01 -13.81 26.38
CA LYS A 452 28.00 -13.87 25.30
C LYS A 452 28.25 -15.08 24.41
N GLN A 453 29.49 -15.29 23.99
CA GLN A 453 29.87 -16.45 23.18
C GLN A 453 29.62 -17.78 23.92
N LYS A 454 29.95 -17.86 25.23
CA LYS A 454 29.62 -19.03 26.07
C LYS A 454 28.13 -19.29 26.13
N ALA A 455 27.31 -18.25 26.34
CA ALA A 455 25.85 -18.39 26.38
C ALA A 455 25.31 -18.92 25.04
N ILE A 456 25.77 -18.37 23.92
CA ILE A 456 25.39 -18.82 22.56
C ILE A 456 25.85 -20.26 22.33
N ALA A 457 27.09 -20.62 22.69
CA ALA A 457 27.62 -21.97 22.54
C ALA A 457 26.85 -22.99 23.38
N LEU A 458 26.48 -22.63 24.61
CA LEU A 458 25.71 -23.52 25.48
C LEU A 458 24.25 -23.63 25.04
N GLY A 459 23.66 -22.51 24.63
CA GLY A 459 22.32 -22.46 24.07
C GLY A 459 22.21 -23.27 22.79
N SER A 460 23.21 -23.24 21.91
CA SER A 460 23.20 -24.00 20.66
C SER A 460 23.31 -25.50 20.89
N GLN A 461 24.05 -25.92 21.92
CA GLN A 461 24.04 -27.33 22.38
C GLN A 461 22.65 -27.76 22.86
N ILE A 462 21.95 -26.92 23.63
CA ILE A 462 20.56 -27.19 24.07
C ILE A 462 19.61 -27.24 22.87
N GLY A 463 19.78 -26.32 21.92
CA GLY A 463 19.06 -26.32 20.64
C GLY A 463 19.52 -27.41 19.67
N GLU A 464 20.52 -28.21 20.04
CA GLU A 464 21.14 -29.27 19.25
C GLU A 464 21.62 -28.82 17.85
N PHE A 465 22.28 -27.66 17.76
CA PHE A 465 22.94 -27.20 16.55
C PHE A 465 24.33 -26.62 16.84
N HIS A 466 25.21 -26.62 15.84
CA HIS A 466 26.59 -26.17 15.98
C HIS A 466 26.79 -24.75 15.43
N VAL A 467 27.62 -23.96 16.11
CA VAL A 467 27.98 -22.59 15.69
C VAL A 467 29.49 -22.41 15.72
N GLU A 468 30.00 -21.65 14.76
CA GLU A 468 31.39 -21.20 14.70
C GLU A 468 31.45 -19.70 15.01
N PHE A 469 32.48 -19.25 15.72
CA PHE A 469 32.64 -17.84 16.04
C PHE A 469 33.64 -17.19 15.10
N MET A 470 33.24 -16.05 14.53
CA MET A 470 34.11 -15.19 13.74
C MET A 470 34.30 -13.86 14.47
N GLU A 471 35.54 -13.57 14.84
CA GLU A 471 35.89 -12.35 15.57
C GLU A 471 36.33 -11.23 14.63
N LYS A 472 36.04 -9.99 15.01
CA LYS A 472 36.60 -8.81 14.33
C LYS A 472 38.13 -8.80 14.49
N PRO A 473 38.92 -8.44 13.45
CA PRO A 473 40.36 -8.24 13.62
C PRO A 473 40.66 -7.17 14.69
N ALA A 474 41.59 -7.46 15.61
CA ALA A 474 42.05 -6.48 16.58
C ALA A 474 42.75 -5.32 15.85
N ARG A 475 42.36 -4.07 16.15
CA ARG A 475 43.06 -2.88 15.61
C ARG A 475 44.48 -2.84 16.18
N GLU A 476 45.51 -2.82 15.32
CA GLU A 476 46.83 -2.35 15.74
C GLU A 476 46.69 -0.93 16.30
N ARG A 477 47.27 -0.65 17.48
CA ARG A 477 47.26 0.69 18.10
C ARG A 477 48.13 1.65 17.28
N GLY A 478 47.64 2.08 16.13
CA GLY A 478 48.18 3.19 15.35
C GLY A 478 47.68 4.52 15.93
N ASN A 479 48.63 5.41 16.20
CA ASN A 479 48.47 6.67 16.93
C ASN A 479 47.72 7.75 16.11
N ARG A 480 46.41 7.58 15.85
CA ARG A 480 45.55 8.61 15.25
C ARG A 480 44.30 8.85 16.10
N GLU A 481 43.93 10.13 16.16
CA GLU A 481 42.91 10.74 17.02
C GLU A 481 41.62 9.93 17.11
N LYS A 482 41.07 9.85 18.33
CA LYS A 482 39.82 9.12 18.63
C LYS A 482 38.65 9.73 17.85
N PRO A 483 38.03 8.99 16.91
CA PRO A 483 36.75 9.37 16.33
C PRO A 483 35.64 9.30 17.39
N SER A 484 34.51 9.96 17.14
CA SER A 484 33.33 9.93 18.00
C SER A 484 32.78 8.50 18.14
N LYS A 485 32.39 8.12 19.37
CA LYS A 485 31.98 6.75 19.75
C LYS A 485 30.88 6.10 18.88
N GLY A 486 30.06 6.89 18.17
CA GLY A 486 28.97 6.39 17.33
C GLY A 486 29.42 5.88 15.96
N ILE A 487 30.35 6.58 15.30
CA ILE A 487 30.82 6.24 13.94
C ILE A 487 31.65 4.95 13.99
N GLU A 488 32.52 4.78 14.99
CA GLU A 488 33.39 3.59 15.10
C GLU A 488 32.64 2.26 15.30
N ALA A 489 31.46 2.30 15.93
CA ALA A 489 30.64 1.10 16.18
C ALA A 489 29.98 0.61 14.88
N GLU A 490 29.48 1.54 14.06
CA GLU A 490 28.80 1.24 12.79
C GLU A 490 29.78 0.77 11.71
N THR A 491 30.95 1.41 11.58
CA THR A 491 32.04 0.93 10.70
C THR A 491 32.45 -0.50 11.06
N GLY A 492 32.50 -0.79 12.37
CA GLY A 492 32.88 -2.10 12.88
C GLY A 492 31.90 -3.23 12.59
N ALA A 493 30.60 -2.94 12.71
CA ALA A 493 29.52 -3.88 12.44
C ALA A 493 29.44 -4.21 10.94
N PHE A 494 29.61 -3.22 10.07
CA PHE A 494 29.58 -3.43 8.62
C PHE A 494 30.72 -4.35 8.13
N HIS A 495 31.96 -4.11 8.58
CA HIS A 495 33.12 -4.90 8.12
C HIS A 495 33.06 -6.38 8.55
N ILE A 496 32.45 -6.71 9.69
CA ILE A 496 32.38 -8.10 10.13
C ILE A 496 31.37 -8.92 9.33
N HIS A 497 30.26 -8.31 8.87
CA HIS A 497 29.37 -8.95 7.90
C HIS A 497 30.10 -9.18 6.56
N LEU A 498 30.91 -8.22 6.10
CA LEU A 498 31.70 -8.36 4.88
C LEU A 498 32.68 -9.54 4.97
N ASN A 499 33.39 -9.68 6.10
CA ASN A 499 34.31 -10.80 6.34
C ASN A 499 33.57 -12.15 6.32
N ALA A 500 32.36 -12.20 6.91
CA ALA A 500 31.54 -13.41 6.88
C ALA A 500 31.18 -13.81 5.44
N MET A 501 30.76 -12.85 4.59
CA MET A 501 30.49 -13.12 3.17
C MET A 501 31.74 -13.52 2.40
N GLN A 502 32.89 -12.90 2.68
CA GLN A 502 34.16 -13.28 2.08
C GLN A 502 34.54 -14.72 2.42
N SER A 503 34.33 -15.17 3.66
CA SER A 503 34.55 -16.58 4.06
C SER A 503 33.60 -17.53 3.32
N VAL A 504 32.31 -17.18 3.19
CA VAL A 504 31.34 -17.97 2.41
C VAL A 504 31.83 -18.19 0.97
N VAL A 505 32.30 -17.12 0.32
CA VAL A 505 32.80 -17.20 -1.07
C VAL A 505 34.14 -17.93 -1.15
N ALA A 506 35.11 -17.57 -0.30
CA ALA A 506 36.47 -18.12 -0.32
C ALA A 506 36.50 -19.62 -0.04
N GLU A 507 35.61 -20.10 0.83
CA GLU A 507 35.52 -21.51 1.23
C GLU A 507 34.50 -22.28 0.38
N SER A 508 33.88 -21.64 -0.61
CA SER A 508 32.90 -22.24 -1.52
C SER A 508 31.71 -22.90 -0.81
N LEU A 509 31.27 -22.33 0.30
CA LEU A 509 30.13 -22.85 1.07
C LEU A 509 28.85 -22.69 0.25
N ALA A 510 28.01 -23.72 0.19
CA ALA A 510 26.71 -23.67 -0.48
C ALA A 510 25.78 -22.64 0.18
N SER A 511 25.74 -22.62 1.52
CA SER A 511 25.02 -21.62 2.30
C SER A 511 25.58 -21.48 3.71
N ALA A 512 25.48 -20.28 4.30
CA ALA A 512 25.79 -20.04 5.69
C ALA A 512 24.72 -19.21 6.37
N LEU A 513 24.39 -19.55 7.62
CA LEU A 513 23.57 -18.75 8.52
C LEU A 513 24.48 -17.85 9.37
N ILE A 514 24.37 -16.55 9.17
CA ILE A 514 25.12 -15.53 9.91
C ILE A 514 24.25 -15.00 11.06
N MET A 515 24.78 -14.97 12.27
CA MET A 515 24.11 -14.46 13.47
C MET A 515 24.98 -13.42 14.19
N GLU A 516 24.40 -12.31 14.64
CA GLU A 516 25.10 -11.34 15.50
C GLU A 516 25.31 -11.87 16.93
N GLU A 517 26.31 -11.40 17.66
CA GLU A 517 26.53 -11.77 19.09
C GLU A 517 25.40 -11.36 20.04
N THR A 518 24.43 -10.57 19.56
CA THR A 518 23.23 -10.17 20.29
C THR A 518 22.03 -11.07 20.00
N VAL A 519 22.20 -12.13 19.21
CA VAL A 519 21.15 -13.06 18.82
C VAL A 519 20.55 -13.80 20.02
N ASP A 520 19.26 -14.10 19.93
CA ASP A 520 18.58 -15.10 20.75
C ASP A 520 17.46 -15.75 19.93
N TRP A 521 17.10 -16.99 20.26
CA TRP A 521 16.13 -17.77 19.49
C TRP A 521 15.14 -18.48 20.41
N ASP A 522 13.98 -18.80 19.83
CA ASP A 522 12.97 -19.61 20.51
C ASP A 522 13.50 -21.04 20.72
N VAL A 523 13.20 -21.66 21.86
CA VAL A 523 13.56 -23.07 22.13
C VAL A 523 12.97 -24.04 21.10
N ASN A 524 12.00 -23.58 20.31
CA ASN A 524 11.38 -24.32 19.21
C ASN A 524 11.98 -24.02 17.83
N LEU A 525 13.16 -23.40 17.74
CA LEU A 525 13.80 -22.92 16.50
C LEU A 525 13.79 -23.97 15.36
N LYS A 526 14.20 -25.21 15.64
CA LYS A 526 14.23 -26.29 14.64
C LYS A 526 12.85 -26.57 14.04
N MET A 527 11.80 -26.53 14.85
CA MET A 527 10.43 -26.73 14.38
C MET A 527 9.95 -25.54 13.57
N GLN A 528 10.23 -24.31 14.01
CA GLN A 528 9.91 -23.10 13.23
C GLN A 528 10.57 -23.12 11.85
N LEU A 529 11.85 -23.51 11.78
CA LEU A 529 12.60 -23.63 10.53
C LEU A 529 12.10 -24.76 9.63
N LYS A 530 11.66 -25.90 10.20
CA LYS A 530 10.98 -26.97 9.44
C LYS A 530 9.71 -26.45 8.74
N GLY A 531 8.90 -25.67 9.45
CA GLY A 531 7.70 -25.03 8.90
C GLY A 531 8.04 -24.06 7.76
N LEU A 532 9.04 -23.19 7.99
CA LEU A 532 9.53 -22.25 7.00
C LEU A 532 10.07 -22.95 5.73
N ALA A 533 10.93 -23.95 5.90
CA ALA A 533 11.51 -24.74 4.82
C ALA A 533 10.42 -25.31 3.89
N SER A 534 9.35 -25.84 4.48
CA SER A 534 8.21 -26.39 3.73
C SER A 534 7.47 -25.34 2.90
N GLY A 535 7.27 -24.14 3.45
CA GLY A 535 6.70 -23.01 2.73
C GLY A 535 7.59 -22.51 1.60
N MET A 536 8.89 -22.37 1.86
CA MET A 536 9.84 -21.84 0.88
C MET A 536 9.95 -22.70 -0.38
N ARG A 537 9.96 -24.03 -0.25
CA ARG A 537 9.98 -24.93 -1.41
C ARG A 537 8.75 -24.76 -2.29
N LEU A 538 7.58 -24.59 -1.68
CA LEU A 538 6.33 -24.35 -2.41
C LEU A 538 6.33 -22.99 -3.11
N MET A 539 6.80 -21.94 -2.43
CA MET A 539 6.93 -20.60 -3.02
C MET A 539 7.88 -20.56 -4.21
N GLN A 540 8.90 -21.41 -4.22
CA GLN A 540 9.89 -21.50 -5.31
C GLN A 540 9.48 -22.48 -6.42
N GLY A 541 8.43 -23.28 -6.24
CA GLY A 541 8.06 -24.33 -7.20
C GLY A 541 9.15 -25.39 -7.42
N SER A 542 10.08 -25.52 -6.47
CA SER A 542 11.32 -26.30 -6.65
C SER A 542 11.12 -27.79 -6.37
N ASN A 543 11.72 -28.65 -7.21
CA ASN A 543 11.88 -30.09 -6.95
C ASN A 543 13.10 -30.37 -6.05
N ALA A 544 13.34 -29.51 -5.07
CA ALA A 544 14.51 -29.54 -4.20
C ALA A 544 14.69 -30.90 -3.50
N SER A 545 15.96 -31.31 -3.42
CA SER A 545 16.35 -32.56 -2.74
C SER A 545 16.42 -32.36 -1.22
N ALA A 546 16.60 -33.45 -0.47
CA ALA A 546 16.86 -33.38 0.97
C ALA A 546 18.07 -32.47 1.33
N ALA A 547 19.02 -32.26 0.40
CA ALA A 547 20.20 -31.42 0.65
C ALA A 547 19.91 -29.90 0.63
N THR A 548 18.76 -29.45 0.10
CA THR A 548 18.39 -28.03 0.00
C THR A 548 17.03 -27.78 0.68
N PRO A 549 16.97 -27.82 2.03
CA PRO A 549 15.70 -27.78 2.76
C PRO A 549 14.87 -26.53 2.49
N TYR A 550 15.52 -25.39 2.24
CA TYR A 550 14.85 -24.11 1.94
C TYR A 550 14.63 -23.86 0.44
N GLY A 551 14.85 -24.87 -0.41
CA GLY A 551 14.84 -24.72 -1.87
C GLY A 551 16.21 -24.31 -2.43
N ASP A 552 16.29 -24.25 -3.75
CA ASP A 552 17.50 -23.94 -4.54
C ASP A 552 17.42 -22.58 -5.26
N CYS A 553 16.31 -21.85 -5.11
CA CYS A 553 16.01 -20.59 -5.78
C CYS A 553 15.89 -19.43 -4.78
N TRP A 554 16.87 -19.27 -3.88
CA TRP A 554 17.00 -18.13 -2.98
C TRP A 554 18.47 -17.68 -2.87
N ASP A 555 18.68 -16.39 -2.61
CA ASP A 555 20.02 -15.82 -2.41
C ASP A 555 20.23 -15.38 -0.95
N LEU A 556 19.18 -14.86 -0.30
CA LEU A 556 19.20 -14.39 1.08
C LEU A 556 17.92 -14.81 1.83
N LEU A 557 18.07 -15.38 3.01
CA LEU A 557 16.98 -15.74 3.91
C LEU A 557 17.09 -14.96 5.21
N TRP A 558 16.18 -14.02 5.44
CA TRP A 558 16.22 -13.14 6.60
C TRP A 558 15.47 -13.79 7.77
N LEU A 559 16.17 -14.15 8.84
CA LEU A 559 15.58 -14.89 9.97
C LEU A 559 15.37 -14.01 11.22
N GLY A 560 16.20 -12.97 11.38
CA GLY A 560 16.16 -12.02 12.48
C GLY A 560 16.22 -10.58 11.96
N HIS A 561 15.09 -9.88 12.06
CA HIS A 561 14.94 -8.50 11.58
C HIS A 561 14.04 -7.66 12.50
N CYS A 562 14.15 -6.35 12.35
CA CYS A 562 13.30 -5.32 12.95
C CYS A 562 12.06 -4.98 12.09
N GLY A 563 11.86 -5.66 10.96
CA GLY A 563 10.71 -5.39 10.09
C GLY A 563 10.97 -5.92 8.69
N MET A 564 9.89 -6.24 7.98
CA MET A 564 9.97 -6.69 6.60
C MET A 564 8.70 -6.34 5.84
N LYS A 565 8.82 -6.30 4.51
CA LYS A 565 7.72 -6.09 3.57
C LYS A 565 7.74 -7.21 2.54
N CYS A 566 6.65 -7.98 2.49
CA CYS A 566 6.49 -9.00 1.46
C CYS A 566 6.46 -8.35 0.08
N ALA A 567 7.11 -9.02 -0.87
CA ALA A 567 7.03 -8.71 -2.28
C ALA A 567 5.57 -8.78 -2.75
N ALA A 568 5.12 -7.77 -3.46
CA ALA A 568 3.76 -7.73 -3.94
C ALA A 568 3.51 -8.87 -4.95
N GLY A 569 2.33 -9.49 -4.89
CA GLY A 569 1.98 -10.64 -5.72
C GLY A 569 2.71 -11.95 -5.37
N SER A 570 3.61 -11.96 -4.39
CA SER A 570 4.29 -13.19 -3.98
C SER A 570 3.32 -14.21 -3.38
N SER A 571 3.54 -15.48 -3.69
CA SER A 571 2.96 -16.57 -2.91
C SER A 571 3.46 -16.47 -1.48
N PHE A 572 2.60 -16.80 -0.51
CA PHE A 572 2.96 -16.75 0.90
C PHE A 572 2.43 -17.95 1.65
N LEU A 573 3.12 -18.30 2.72
CA LEU A 573 2.69 -19.29 3.69
C LEU A 573 2.14 -18.57 4.92
N LEU A 574 0.90 -18.84 5.28
CA LEU A 574 0.27 -18.31 6.50
C LEU A 574 0.05 -19.45 7.50
N THR A 575 0.72 -19.40 8.64
CA THR A 575 0.58 -20.35 9.74
C THR A 575 -0.28 -19.73 10.84
N PRO A 576 -1.60 -20.01 10.88
CA PRO A 576 -2.46 -19.55 11.95
C PRO A 576 -2.16 -20.29 13.27
N HIS A 577 -2.49 -19.67 14.39
CA HIS A 577 -2.33 -20.23 15.73
C HIS A 577 -0.89 -20.58 16.12
N ASP A 578 0.09 -19.90 15.52
CA ASP A 578 1.48 -20.04 15.95
C ASP A 578 1.69 -19.35 17.30
N VAL A 579 1.76 -20.17 18.36
CA VAL A 579 1.98 -19.71 19.74
C VAL A 579 3.39 -19.14 19.98
N THR A 580 4.31 -19.36 19.04
CA THR A 580 5.67 -18.81 19.06
C THR A 580 5.79 -17.48 18.30
N ALA A 581 4.73 -17.01 17.63
CA ALA A 581 4.70 -15.73 16.95
C ALA A 581 4.49 -14.57 17.94
N VAL A 582 5.47 -13.66 18.03
CA VAL A 582 5.41 -12.50 18.92
C VAL A 582 4.29 -11.54 18.48
N PRO A 583 3.36 -11.16 19.37
CA PRO A 583 2.30 -10.21 19.04
C PRO A 583 2.85 -8.85 18.56
N SER A 584 2.22 -8.25 17.56
CA SER A 584 2.71 -7.01 16.92
C SER A 584 2.88 -5.83 17.88
N ARG A 585 2.08 -5.77 18.96
CA ARG A 585 2.18 -4.76 20.03
C ARG A 585 3.50 -4.80 20.83
N HIS A 586 4.19 -5.94 20.81
CA HIS A 586 5.47 -6.14 21.50
C HIS A 586 6.68 -5.94 20.58
N LEU A 587 6.42 -5.63 19.31
CA LEU A 587 7.43 -5.29 18.32
C LEU A 587 7.67 -3.76 18.33
N ARG A 588 8.89 -3.30 18.00
CA ARG A 588 9.31 -1.88 18.21
C ARG A 588 8.59 -0.90 17.25
N SER A 589 8.72 0.42 17.45
CA SER A 589 7.97 1.45 16.70
C SER A 589 8.16 1.48 15.16
N TYR A 590 9.25 0.96 14.61
CA TYR A 590 9.40 0.76 13.15
C TYR A 590 8.45 -0.33 12.57
N HIS A 591 7.74 -1.08 13.44
CA HIS A 591 7.01 -2.32 13.11
C HIS A 591 5.48 -2.14 13.01
N ARG A 592 4.97 -0.92 12.79
CA ARG A 592 3.55 -0.62 13.11
C ARG A 592 2.50 -1.20 12.17
N GLU A 593 2.84 -1.78 11.04
CA GLU A 593 1.86 -2.52 10.26
C GLU A 593 2.37 -3.90 9.87
N PRO A 594 1.78 -4.99 10.40
CA PRO A 594 2.04 -6.31 9.86
C PRO A 594 1.62 -6.32 8.39
N PRO A 595 2.21 -7.19 7.54
CA PRO A 595 1.69 -7.42 6.20
C PRO A 595 0.17 -7.62 6.26
N ALA A 596 -0.56 -6.98 5.36
CA ALA A 596 -2.02 -6.86 5.44
C ALA A 596 -2.68 -8.25 5.65
N GLY A 597 -3.48 -8.38 6.70
CA GLY A 597 -4.20 -9.62 7.02
C GLY A 597 -3.55 -10.52 8.09
N VAL A 598 -2.31 -10.27 8.50
CA VAL A 598 -1.66 -11.00 9.60
C VAL A 598 -2.14 -10.48 10.96
N LYS A 599 -2.66 -11.39 11.80
CA LYS A 599 -3.15 -11.09 13.16
C LYS A 599 -2.18 -11.65 14.21
N ASN A 600 -2.44 -11.36 15.49
CA ASN A 600 -1.71 -11.99 16.59
C ASN A 600 -1.78 -13.53 16.50
N GLN A 601 -0.69 -14.21 16.87
CA GLN A 601 -0.54 -15.66 16.75
C GLN A 601 -0.65 -16.18 15.31
N MET A 602 -0.20 -15.38 14.34
CA MET A 602 -0.03 -15.82 12.96
C MET A 602 1.42 -15.57 12.56
N ARG A 603 2.00 -16.53 11.85
CA ARG A 603 3.29 -16.34 11.18
C ARG A 603 3.07 -16.36 9.68
N LEU A 604 3.59 -15.34 9.01
CA LEU A 604 3.61 -15.25 7.56
C LEU A 604 5.03 -15.55 7.07
N ALA A 605 5.21 -16.32 6.01
CA ALA A 605 6.45 -16.42 5.26
C ALA A 605 6.20 -16.01 3.81
N CYS A 606 7.09 -15.20 3.23
CA CYS A 606 6.94 -14.68 1.87
C CYS A 606 8.29 -14.33 1.25
N ARG A 607 8.31 -14.14 -0.07
CA ARG A 607 9.37 -13.37 -0.71
C ARG A 607 9.29 -11.93 -0.20
N ILE A 608 10.42 -11.26 0.04
CA ILE A 608 10.45 -9.89 0.55
C ILE A 608 11.07 -8.92 -0.45
N ASP A 609 10.57 -7.68 -0.46
CA ASP A 609 11.22 -6.57 -1.15
C ASP A 609 12.11 -5.77 -0.20
N GLU A 610 11.76 -5.73 1.10
CA GLU A 610 12.45 -4.90 2.07
C GLU A 610 12.55 -5.61 3.43
N ALA A 611 13.69 -5.45 4.10
CA ALA A 611 13.88 -5.78 5.50
C ALA A 611 14.78 -4.75 6.18
N ALA A 612 14.69 -4.66 7.50
CA ALA A 612 15.53 -3.78 8.32
C ALA A 612 16.09 -4.54 9.53
N GLY A 613 17.34 -4.30 9.89
CA GLY A 613 18.07 -5.00 10.95
C GLY A 613 18.56 -6.39 10.55
N SER A 614 19.77 -6.76 10.96
CA SER A 614 20.52 -7.92 10.45
C SER A 614 20.92 -8.92 11.54
N VAL A 615 20.07 -9.09 12.57
CA VAL A 615 20.38 -9.96 13.73
C VAL A 615 20.72 -11.38 13.31
N ALA A 616 19.99 -11.91 12.34
CA ALA A 616 20.30 -13.20 11.72
C ALA A 616 19.81 -13.27 10.28
N TYR A 617 20.66 -13.75 9.37
CA TYR A 617 20.30 -14.03 7.98
C TYR A 617 21.14 -15.19 7.45
N ALA A 618 20.57 -16.00 6.58
CA ALA A 618 21.33 -16.95 5.79
C ALA A 618 21.56 -16.41 4.38
N VAL A 619 22.68 -16.80 3.78
CA VAL A 619 23.09 -16.38 2.45
C VAL A 619 23.68 -17.57 1.69
N THR A 620 23.38 -17.68 0.40
CA THR A 620 24.02 -18.69 -0.47
C THR A 620 25.38 -18.20 -0.96
N ASN A 621 26.18 -19.09 -1.56
CA ASN A 621 27.43 -18.67 -2.20
C ASN A 621 27.20 -17.55 -3.22
N GLU A 622 26.20 -17.75 -4.09
CA GLU A 622 25.83 -16.80 -5.14
C GLU A 622 25.33 -15.47 -4.54
N GLY A 623 24.49 -15.53 -3.52
CA GLY A 623 24.03 -14.35 -2.80
C GLY A 623 25.17 -13.56 -2.16
N ALA A 624 26.15 -14.26 -1.58
CA ALA A 624 27.34 -13.63 -1.00
C ALA A 624 28.20 -12.95 -2.06
N GLN A 625 28.39 -13.56 -3.23
CA GLN A 625 29.10 -12.93 -4.36
C GLN A 625 28.40 -11.66 -4.84
N LYS A 626 27.07 -11.69 -5.00
CA LYS A 626 26.26 -10.52 -5.40
C LYS A 626 26.36 -9.39 -4.38
N LEU A 627 26.27 -9.72 -3.09
CA LEU A 627 26.43 -8.74 -2.01
C LEU A 627 27.84 -8.13 -2.02
N LEU A 628 28.89 -8.95 -2.13
CA LEU A 628 30.26 -8.44 -2.21
C LEU A 628 30.47 -7.53 -3.43
N ALA A 629 29.91 -7.89 -4.59
CA ALA A 629 29.99 -7.08 -5.81
C ALA A 629 29.32 -5.71 -5.62
N ALA A 630 28.09 -5.69 -5.08
CA ALA A 630 27.38 -4.45 -4.79
C ALA A 630 28.13 -3.55 -3.80
N LEU A 631 28.87 -4.15 -2.86
CA LEU A 631 29.68 -3.43 -1.88
C LEU A 631 30.98 -2.85 -2.45
N LEU A 632 31.46 -3.31 -3.61
CA LEU A 632 32.60 -2.70 -4.32
C LEU A 632 32.23 -1.36 -4.98
N GLU A 633 30.95 -1.16 -5.30
CA GLU A 633 30.45 0.05 -5.97
C GLU A 633 30.11 1.18 -5.00
N VAL A 634 30.06 0.89 -3.68
CA VAL A 634 29.80 1.90 -2.65
C VAL A 634 31.05 2.80 -2.51
N PRO A 635 30.93 4.12 -2.74
CA PRO A 635 32.07 5.04 -2.62
C PRO A 635 32.68 4.94 -1.22
N SER A 636 34.02 4.90 -1.14
CA SER A 636 34.81 4.72 0.10
C SER A 636 34.60 5.78 1.20
N LYS A 637 33.63 6.69 1.06
CA LYS A 637 33.25 7.75 2.01
C LYS A 637 31.79 7.65 2.49
N GLN A 638 30.98 6.72 1.99
CA GLN A 638 29.63 6.44 2.47
C GLN A 638 29.60 5.04 3.10
N GLU A 639 29.73 4.98 4.42
CA GLU A 639 29.58 3.72 5.16
C GLU A 639 28.07 3.41 5.30
N GLU A 640 27.49 2.75 4.30
CA GLU A 640 26.11 2.26 4.36
C GLU A 640 26.02 1.06 5.32
N ARG A 641 24.93 0.93 6.08
CA ARG A 641 24.68 -0.25 6.90
C ARG A 641 24.38 -1.48 6.03
N PHE A 642 24.82 -2.66 6.48
CA PHE A 642 24.63 -3.92 5.74
C PHE A 642 23.16 -4.18 5.39
N ASP A 643 22.26 -3.98 6.35
CA ASP A 643 20.83 -4.23 6.14
C ASP A 643 20.22 -3.32 5.07
N VAL A 644 20.70 -2.08 4.93
CA VAL A 644 20.27 -1.15 3.89
C VAL A 644 20.69 -1.63 2.50
N VAL A 645 21.94 -2.07 2.36
CA VAL A 645 22.45 -2.60 1.08
C VAL A 645 21.70 -3.86 0.68
N ALA A 646 21.57 -4.82 1.59
CA ALA A 646 20.88 -6.09 1.31
C ALA A 646 19.40 -5.84 0.97
N SER A 647 18.72 -4.96 1.70
CA SER A 647 17.32 -4.58 1.43
C SER A 647 17.14 -3.91 0.07
N ARG A 648 18.09 -3.05 -0.36
CA ARG A 648 18.10 -2.46 -1.71
C ARG A 648 18.16 -3.53 -2.80
N LEU A 649 19.06 -4.51 -2.66
CA LEU A 649 19.22 -5.60 -3.64
C LEU A 649 18.03 -6.57 -3.67
N CYS A 650 17.37 -6.78 -2.52
CA CYS A 650 16.10 -7.52 -2.50
C CYS A 650 15.02 -6.78 -3.30
N ARG A 651 14.94 -5.45 -3.13
CA ARG A 651 13.92 -4.59 -3.76
C ARG A 651 14.10 -4.49 -5.28
N THR A 652 15.33 -4.41 -5.76
CA THR A 652 15.65 -4.35 -7.21
C THR A 652 15.52 -5.71 -7.88
N GLY A 653 15.44 -6.80 -7.10
CA GLY A 653 15.39 -8.17 -7.61
C GLY A 653 16.77 -8.77 -7.90
N ASP A 654 17.86 -8.06 -7.58
CA ASP A 654 19.22 -8.56 -7.70
C ASP A 654 19.48 -9.74 -6.74
N LEU A 655 18.79 -9.75 -5.59
CA LEU A 655 18.74 -10.87 -4.65
C LEU A 655 17.31 -11.43 -4.53
N ARG A 656 17.18 -12.76 -4.61
CA ARG A 656 15.95 -13.48 -4.27
C ARG A 656 15.86 -13.65 -2.75
N CYS A 657 15.11 -12.77 -2.12
CA CYS A 657 15.04 -12.69 -0.66
C CYS A 657 13.74 -13.27 -0.09
N PHE A 658 13.83 -14.01 1.01
CA PHE A 658 12.68 -14.54 1.75
C PHE A 658 12.78 -14.21 3.24
N SER A 659 11.64 -14.11 3.94
CA SER A 659 11.59 -13.90 5.39
C SER A 659 10.27 -14.35 6.00
N THR A 660 10.18 -14.28 7.34
CA THR A 660 8.96 -14.46 8.12
C THR A 660 8.56 -13.23 8.93
N TYR A 661 7.26 -12.95 9.04
CA TYR A 661 6.73 -11.95 9.97
C TYR A 661 5.81 -12.63 11.00
N PRO A 662 6.03 -12.42 12.30
CA PRO A 662 7.22 -11.83 12.92
C PRO A 662 8.49 -12.65 12.63
N SER A 663 9.67 -12.13 12.96
CA SER A 663 10.94 -12.84 12.79
C SER A 663 10.97 -14.16 13.60
N ILE A 664 11.81 -15.11 13.19
CA ILE A 664 12.04 -16.38 13.91
C ILE A 664 13.02 -16.16 15.05
N VAL A 665 14.00 -15.28 14.82
CA VAL A 665 15.10 -14.99 15.73
C VAL A 665 14.96 -13.56 16.25
N GLY A 666 15.33 -13.35 17.52
CA GLY A 666 15.26 -12.09 18.23
C GLY A 666 16.62 -11.60 18.70
N ARG A 667 16.61 -10.51 19.47
CA ARG A 667 17.80 -9.85 20.00
C ARG A 667 17.74 -9.77 21.53
N ARG A 668 18.84 -10.16 22.18
CA ARG A 668 19.10 -9.96 23.61
C ARG A 668 19.60 -8.55 23.88
N SER A 669 18.99 -7.86 24.84
CA SER A 669 19.51 -6.57 25.34
C SER A 669 20.87 -6.79 26.02
N SER A 670 21.77 -5.81 25.92
CA SER A 670 22.99 -5.80 26.74
C SER A 670 22.75 -4.93 27.98
N ASP A 671 23.36 -5.30 29.12
CA ASP A 671 23.40 -4.49 30.34
C ASP A 671 23.55 -2.99 30.04
N GLY A 672 22.51 -2.21 30.38
CA GLY A 672 22.54 -0.74 30.37
C GLY A 672 21.86 -0.01 29.19
N GLU A 673 21.34 -0.69 28.16
CA GLU A 673 20.49 -0.02 27.16
C GLU A 673 19.08 0.20 27.73
N LYS A 674 18.77 1.44 28.12
CA LYS A 674 17.40 1.86 28.43
C LYS A 674 16.54 1.72 27.17
N ILE A 675 15.64 0.75 27.17
CA ILE A 675 14.63 0.55 26.14
C ILE A 675 13.60 1.68 26.27
N GLN A 676 13.78 2.77 25.52
CA GLN A 676 12.80 3.86 25.46
C GLN A 676 11.57 3.39 24.68
N GLY A 677 10.61 2.77 25.37
CA GLY A 677 9.27 2.53 24.86
C GLY A 677 8.37 3.71 25.21
N ASP A 678 7.97 4.50 24.22
CA ASP A 678 6.80 5.37 24.34
C ASP A 678 5.56 4.47 24.44
N LEU A 679 5.17 4.15 25.68
CA LEU A 679 3.80 4.07 26.21
C LEU A 679 3.80 3.21 27.49
N ASN A 680 3.54 3.89 28.61
CA ASN A 680 3.25 3.36 29.95
C ASN A 680 4.35 2.51 30.62
N GLY A 681 4.94 3.08 31.68
CA GLY A 681 6.01 2.49 32.48
C GLY A 681 5.71 1.08 32.98
N ALA A 682 6.29 0.10 32.29
CA ALA A 682 6.73 -1.14 32.88
C ALA A 682 8.26 -1.14 32.74
N ASP A 683 8.95 -0.80 33.83
CA ASP A 683 10.39 -1.01 33.95
C ASP A 683 10.65 -2.52 33.73
N LEU A 684 11.20 -2.89 32.58
CA LEU A 684 11.75 -4.21 32.36
C LEU A 684 13.17 -4.22 32.93
N GLU A 685 13.29 -4.43 34.24
CA GLU A 685 14.58 -4.73 34.89
C GLU A 685 14.99 -6.18 34.57
N GLY A 686 16.14 -6.34 33.90
CA GLY A 686 16.79 -7.63 33.62
C GLY A 686 17.14 -7.83 32.13
N ASP A 687 18.11 -8.72 31.85
CA ASP A 687 18.52 -9.17 30.50
C ASP A 687 17.30 -9.68 29.72
N CYS A 688 16.60 -8.80 29.01
CA CYS A 688 15.39 -9.14 28.27
C CYS A 688 15.71 -9.41 26.81
N SER A 689 15.25 -10.57 26.33
CA SER A 689 15.23 -10.88 24.91
C SER A 689 13.98 -10.30 24.26
N SER A 690 14.16 -9.66 23.11
CA SER A 690 13.09 -9.04 22.33
C SER A 690 12.93 -9.75 20.99
N GLY A 691 11.69 -10.01 20.56
CA GLY A 691 11.41 -10.65 19.27
C GLY A 691 11.32 -12.19 19.31
N VAL A 692 11.36 -12.82 20.48
CA VAL A 692 11.12 -14.27 20.68
C VAL A 692 10.12 -14.53 21.80
N MET A 693 9.27 -15.55 21.66
CA MET A 693 8.24 -15.88 22.66
C MET A 693 8.81 -16.70 23.81
N PHE A 694 9.62 -17.72 23.53
CA PHE A 694 10.21 -18.65 24.52
C PHE A 694 11.74 -18.67 24.36
N SER A 695 12.41 -17.65 24.90
CA SER A 695 13.85 -17.44 24.78
C SER A 695 14.68 -18.63 25.29
N THR A 696 15.62 -19.09 24.48
CA THR A 696 16.61 -20.12 24.86
C THR A 696 17.64 -19.54 25.81
N LEU A 697 18.23 -18.38 25.46
CA LEU A 697 19.36 -17.83 26.21
C LEU A 697 18.95 -17.24 27.57
N ASN A 698 17.74 -16.70 27.72
CA ASN A 698 17.24 -16.25 29.02
C ASN A 698 16.81 -17.43 29.91
N SER A 699 16.56 -18.59 29.31
CA SER A 699 16.14 -19.80 30.03
C SER A 699 17.30 -20.78 30.26
N LEU A 700 18.53 -20.38 29.93
CA LEU A 700 19.71 -21.23 29.93
C LEU A 700 19.93 -21.94 31.27
N ASP A 701 19.93 -21.18 32.37
CA ASP A 701 20.12 -21.73 33.72
C ASP A 701 19.03 -22.74 34.10
N SER A 702 17.78 -22.49 33.68
CA SER A 702 16.67 -23.39 33.96
C SER A 702 16.81 -24.68 33.14
N LEU A 703 17.07 -24.55 31.84
CA LEU A 703 17.24 -25.67 30.91
C LEU A 703 18.40 -26.58 31.30
N LEU A 704 19.53 -26.01 31.74
CA LEU A 704 20.69 -26.77 32.23
C LEU A 704 20.41 -27.53 33.54
N ASN A 705 19.52 -26.99 34.37
CA ASN A 705 19.07 -27.64 35.60
C ASN A 705 17.97 -28.69 35.37
N GLY A 706 17.63 -28.98 34.10
CA GLY A 706 16.72 -30.06 33.73
C GLY A 706 15.23 -29.70 33.74
N THR A 707 14.84 -28.42 33.78
CA THR A 707 13.44 -28.08 33.53
C THR A 707 13.08 -28.33 32.07
N SER A 708 12.00 -29.07 31.84
CA SER A 708 11.47 -29.34 30.50
C SER A 708 10.61 -28.21 29.95
N LYS A 709 10.13 -27.29 30.79
CA LYS A 709 9.22 -26.21 30.40
C LYS A 709 9.92 -24.85 30.40
N VAL A 710 9.57 -24.03 29.42
CA VAL A 710 10.15 -22.71 29.18
C VAL A 710 9.05 -21.67 29.27
N LYS A 711 9.29 -20.60 30.05
CA LYS A 711 8.32 -19.52 30.26
C LYS A 711 8.32 -18.56 29.08
N SER A 712 7.14 -18.01 28.78
CA SER A 712 7.03 -16.94 27.80
C SER A 712 7.69 -15.66 28.31
N ALA A 713 8.36 -14.95 27.41
CA ALA A 713 8.92 -13.62 27.66
C ALA A 713 7.83 -12.54 27.92
N TYR A 714 6.56 -12.80 27.55
CA TYR A 714 5.50 -11.81 27.60
C TYR A 714 4.38 -12.18 28.59
N GLN A 715 4.10 -11.29 29.54
CA GLN A 715 3.12 -11.51 30.60
C GLN A 715 1.66 -11.60 30.13
N ASP A 716 1.36 -11.22 28.91
CA ASP A 716 0.04 -11.29 28.27
C ASP A 716 -0.02 -12.36 27.18
N ALA A 717 1.01 -13.21 27.06
CA ALA A 717 1.00 -14.37 26.18
C ALA A 717 -0.15 -15.32 26.52
N VAL A 718 -0.80 -15.88 25.50
CA VAL A 718 -1.89 -16.86 25.67
C VAL A 718 -1.38 -18.14 26.32
N ILE A 719 -0.18 -18.59 25.92
CA ILE A 719 0.53 -19.72 26.52
C ILE A 719 1.66 -19.17 27.40
N LYS A 720 1.62 -19.50 28.69
CA LYS A 720 2.61 -19.01 29.68
C LYS A 720 3.88 -19.84 29.73
N GLU A 721 3.76 -21.13 29.45
CA GLU A 721 4.87 -22.09 29.48
C GLU A 721 4.68 -23.08 28.33
N ILE A 722 5.78 -23.47 27.71
CA ILE A 722 5.80 -24.48 26.65
C ILE A 722 6.79 -25.59 26.97
N ASP A 723 6.45 -26.82 26.62
CA ASP A 723 7.37 -27.96 26.59
C ASP A 723 7.84 -28.12 25.13
N PRO A 724 9.12 -27.84 24.81
CA PRO A 724 9.63 -27.93 23.43
C PRO A 724 9.47 -29.32 22.81
N ALA A 725 9.43 -30.38 23.63
CA ALA A 725 9.23 -31.74 23.14
C ALA A 725 7.80 -32.01 22.65
N GLN A 726 6.84 -31.15 23.02
CA GLN A 726 5.43 -31.27 22.65
C GLN A 726 5.00 -30.24 21.60
N PHE A 727 5.90 -29.34 21.20
CA PHE A 727 5.58 -28.31 20.22
C PHE A 727 5.63 -28.88 18.80
N GLU A 728 4.52 -28.70 18.09
CA GLU A 728 4.44 -28.94 16.65
C GLU A 728 4.05 -27.66 15.93
N VAL A 729 4.56 -27.48 14.72
CA VAL A 729 4.16 -26.35 13.87
C VAL A 729 2.69 -26.53 13.49
N PRO A 730 1.84 -25.52 13.71
CA PRO A 730 0.44 -25.61 13.30
C PRO A 730 0.29 -25.83 11.78
N PRO A 731 -0.82 -26.43 11.32
CA PRO A 731 -1.13 -26.53 9.89
C PRO A 731 -1.07 -25.16 9.22
N ALA A 732 -0.41 -25.10 8.08
CA ALA A 732 -0.17 -23.85 7.37
C ALA A 732 -1.03 -23.77 6.11
N MET A 733 -1.35 -22.55 5.68
CA MET A 733 -2.06 -22.28 4.43
C MET A 733 -1.10 -21.66 3.43
N PHE A 734 -0.82 -22.40 2.36
CA PHE A 734 -0.10 -21.86 1.22
C PHE A 734 -1.08 -21.15 0.30
N LYS A 735 -0.84 -19.87 0.03
CA LYS A 735 -1.64 -19.05 -0.86
C LYS A 735 -0.77 -18.57 -2.01
N TRP A 736 -1.28 -18.74 -3.24
CA TRP A 736 -0.62 -18.24 -4.44
C TRP A 736 -1.67 -17.69 -5.40
N ARG A 737 -1.20 -16.92 -6.37
CA ARG A 737 -2.04 -16.37 -7.43
C ARG A 737 -1.42 -16.72 -8.77
N ASP A 738 -2.24 -17.21 -9.69
CA ASP A 738 -1.87 -17.43 -11.08
C ASP A 738 -2.95 -16.84 -12.02
N ASP A 739 -2.82 -17.06 -13.32
CA ASP A 739 -3.76 -16.57 -14.34
C ASP A 739 -5.20 -17.07 -14.16
N ARG A 740 -5.41 -18.11 -13.35
CA ARG A 740 -6.72 -18.69 -13.05
C ARG A 740 -7.32 -18.14 -11.75
N GLY A 741 -6.61 -17.24 -11.06
CA GLY A 741 -7.07 -16.56 -9.86
C GLY A 741 -6.23 -16.85 -8.62
N GLU A 742 -6.80 -16.59 -7.45
CA GLU A 742 -6.18 -16.95 -6.17
C GLU A 742 -6.50 -18.38 -5.82
N HIS A 743 -5.47 -19.09 -5.35
CA HIS A 743 -5.57 -20.45 -4.88
C HIS A 743 -5.06 -20.55 -3.46
N GLU A 744 -5.64 -21.48 -2.70
CA GLU A 744 -5.15 -21.83 -1.38
C GLU A 744 -5.07 -23.34 -1.22
N ARG A 745 -4.06 -23.77 -0.47
CA ARG A 745 -3.83 -25.16 -0.11
C ARG A 745 -3.42 -25.24 1.36
N THR A 746 -4.14 -26.03 2.13
CA THR A 746 -3.73 -26.39 3.50
C THR A 746 -2.63 -27.44 3.46
N LEU A 747 -1.60 -27.27 4.29
CA LEU A 747 -0.44 -28.16 4.43
C LEU A 747 -0.46 -28.89 5.77
#